data_AF-A0A933Y401-F1
#
_entry.id   AF-A0A933Y401-F1
#
_cell.length_a   1.000
_cell.length_b   1.000
_cell.length_c   1.000
_cell.angle_alpha   90.00
_cell.angle_beta   90.00
_cell.angle_gamma   90.00
#
_symmetry.space_group_name_H-M   'P 1'
#
loop_
_entity.id
_entity.type
_entity.pdbx_description
1 polymer ?
#
loop_
_entity_poly.entity_id
_entity_poly.type
_entity_poly.pdbx_seq_one_letter_code
_entity_poly.pdbx_strand_id
1 'polypeptide(L)'
;MQLRLRLTLATLSVVTVMGVVGLVSLRINRGIQGDVEELARTAELPIDPSTIVGQALSIEGRPGPDGAFTATSIERLPATRRPKLRGALTAVDAAARTVVLLGREIHVDADTDFDDVAAEGEPLAALAVGTRVEIGCRVESDGRWTARKVETRAIKRTDKLKGTITAVATRADGGQTLDVSGLAVAVDADARIQTPRGPLYRMENAMQMTLAVQECLAAAHELVKERYREANSESKRSDGVIEDLEDRVFDAYETFAESLDESRASERAELKESRAAFASESETEWLAPLEVRRRTFEEEVRTFVPLTSADLDAAERQLKERIEPFLRSEIQPRAHAYHRHTEERLSEELEAISARSAEAARVELFTNAAGVVLALALGLVVSRSIARPLSKLTDAAERIGRGELATRVASDSADEVGILSRAFNRMAEALAASTVSLDQLSGVIDSMAGALLVLGPDGRITRVNPAAAALVGFEPAELLGRPFEDLSPDGRPDSALATMARGSVASMERRFVRRDAISVPVAFSGAALRDEGGRVRGFVCLAQDLSSHKRMEADLRRSLGEKEVLLREVHHRVKNNLQVVSSLLALQSHSVTDPRALERFQESQDRIHALVFVHDLLYSSRNVGSIDLAPYLQLLVGRLKESYSLEPSRVKFDLEVDEELTLDIDRAQVCGLIVNELVTNAFKHAFPDGSSGHVGIACRLAPTGDVVLEVRDDGRGFANVTDVQRSIGLELVETLAAQLGGRLSSDGRRGAAYRIEFPYRIAVHAA
;
A
#
# COMPACT_ATOMS: atom_id res chain seq x y z
N MET A 1 -43.86 -2.96 11.32
CA MET A 1 -43.93 -2.42 9.96
C MET A 1 -43.19 -1.09 9.77
N GLN A 2 -43.52 0.00 10.46
CA GLN A 2 -43.06 1.35 10.05
C GLN A 2 -41.56 1.60 10.22
N LEU A 3 -40.95 1.14 11.33
CA LEU A 3 -39.50 1.28 11.56
C LEU A 3 -38.68 0.51 10.51
N ARG A 4 -39.11 -0.74 10.20
CA ARG A 4 -38.49 -1.55 9.13
C ARG A 4 -38.62 -0.88 7.77
N LEU A 5 -39.78 -0.31 7.45
CA LEU A 5 -40.03 0.41 6.19
C LEU A 5 -39.13 1.66 6.06
N ARG A 6 -38.94 2.43 7.14
CA ARG A 6 -38.01 3.57 7.16
C ARG A 6 -36.55 3.12 6.98
N LEU A 7 -36.14 2.04 7.63
CA LEU A 7 -34.80 1.46 7.49
C LEU A 7 -34.53 0.93 6.07
N THR A 8 -35.49 0.23 5.44
CA THR A 8 -35.31 -0.23 4.06
C THR A 8 -35.38 0.89 3.04
N LEU A 9 -36.22 1.91 3.22
CA LEU A 9 -36.19 3.12 2.39
C LEU A 9 -34.86 3.86 2.53
N ALA A 10 -34.32 3.95 3.74
CA ALA A 10 -33.02 4.57 4.02
C ALA A 10 -31.87 3.81 3.31
N THR A 11 -31.77 2.49 3.49
CA THR A 11 -30.70 1.70 2.84
C THR A 11 -30.85 1.67 1.32
N LEU A 12 -32.08 1.54 0.80
CA LEU A 12 -32.33 1.58 -0.65
C LEU A 12 -31.90 2.93 -1.24
N SER A 13 -32.20 4.05 -0.56
CA SER A 13 -31.80 5.39 -0.99
C SER A 13 -30.27 5.54 -1.07
N VAL A 14 -29.52 5.03 -0.06
CA VAL A 14 -28.05 5.04 -0.08
C VAL A 14 -27.51 4.22 -1.24
N VAL A 15 -28.01 3.00 -1.44
CA VAL A 15 -27.56 2.11 -2.52
C VAL A 15 -27.85 2.72 -3.90
N THR A 16 -29.03 3.31 -4.10
CA THR A 16 -29.37 4.02 -5.34
C THR A 16 -28.44 5.19 -5.60
N VAL A 17 -28.14 6.01 -4.57
CA VAL A 17 -27.28 7.19 -4.73
C VAL A 17 -25.82 6.79 -5.00
N MET A 18 -25.26 5.81 -4.27
CA MET A 18 -23.92 5.29 -4.57
C MET A 18 -23.85 4.67 -5.97
N GLY A 19 -24.90 3.97 -6.41
CA GLY A 19 -24.99 3.44 -7.77
C GLY A 19 -25.00 4.52 -8.85
N VAL A 20 -25.74 5.61 -8.65
CA VAL A 20 -25.76 6.75 -9.58
C VAL A 20 -24.42 7.47 -9.63
N VAL A 21 -23.78 7.75 -8.49
CA VAL A 21 -22.45 8.38 -8.44
C VAL A 21 -21.42 7.51 -9.16
N GLY A 22 -21.37 6.21 -8.85
CA GLY A 22 -20.45 5.27 -9.51
C GLY A 22 -20.67 5.17 -11.03
N LEU A 23 -21.92 5.20 -11.49
CA LEU A 23 -22.24 5.19 -12.93
C LEU A 23 -21.78 6.48 -13.64
N VAL A 24 -21.90 7.63 -12.97
CA VAL A 24 -21.45 8.94 -13.50
C VAL A 24 -19.93 8.98 -13.61
N SER A 25 -19.19 8.63 -12.55
CA SER A 25 -17.71 8.57 -12.59
C SER A 25 -17.21 7.57 -13.64
N LEU A 26 -17.83 6.39 -13.79
CA LEU A 26 -17.50 5.42 -14.84
C LEU A 26 -17.70 5.97 -16.26
N ARG A 27 -18.77 6.75 -16.48
CA ARG A 27 -19.06 7.35 -17.79
C ARG A 27 -18.09 8.49 -18.12
N ILE A 28 -17.77 9.31 -17.12
CA ILE A 28 -16.76 10.38 -17.21
C ILE A 28 -15.39 9.81 -17.57
N ASN A 29 -14.92 8.82 -16.81
CA ASN A 29 -13.57 8.27 -16.97
C ASN A 29 -13.39 7.64 -18.36
N ARG A 30 -14.39 6.88 -18.85
CA ARG A 30 -14.38 6.36 -20.23
C ARG A 30 -14.36 7.44 -21.30
N GLY A 31 -15.01 8.58 -21.07
CA GLY A 31 -14.95 9.73 -21.99
C GLY A 31 -13.53 10.29 -22.08
N ILE A 32 -12.90 10.55 -20.92
CA ILE A 32 -11.53 11.06 -20.87
C ILE A 32 -10.52 10.07 -21.47
N GLN A 33 -10.69 8.76 -21.25
CA GLN A 33 -9.85 7.74 -21.89
C GLN A 33 -10.00 7.75 -23.41
N GLY A 34 -11.23 7.81 -23.94
CA GLY A 34 -11.47 7.89 -25.38
C GLY A 34 -10.88 9.15 -26.03
N ASP A 35 -11.00 10.30 -25.36
CA ASP A 35 -10.39 11.57 -25.77
C ASP A 35 -8.84 11.48 -25.86
N VAL A 36 -8.20 10.76 -24.93
CA VAL A 36 -6.73 10.55 -24.93
C VAL A 36 -6.31 9.53 -25.98
N GLU A 37 -7.08 8.47 -26.19
CA GLU A 37 -6.87 7.48 -27.25
C GLU A 37 -7.04 8.10 -28.65
N GLU A 38 -7.87 9.13 -28.80
CA GLU A 38 -8.05 9.91 -30.03
C GLU A 38 -6.80 10.70 -30.44
N LEU A 39 -6.04 11.26 -29.50
CA LEU A 39 -4.77 11.95 -29.78
C LEU A 39 -3.70 11.05 -30.43
N ALA A 40 -3.69 9.77 -30.03
CA ALA A 40 -2.76 8.74 -30.50
C ALA A 40 -3.42 7.77 -31.51
N ARG A 41 -4.56 8.15 -32.10
CA ARG A 41 -5.39 7.28 -32.95
C ARG A 41 -4.58 6.60 -34.05
N THR A 42 -4.60 5.27 -34.04
CA THR A 42 -4.21 4.41 -35.17
C THR A 42 -5.46 3.94 -35.89
N ALA A 43 -5.38 3.82 -37.21
CA ALA A 43 -6.40 3.18 -38.03
C ALA A 43 -5.91 1.82 -38.50
N GLU A 44 -6.75 0.79 -38.31
CA GLU A 44 -6.51 -0.54 -38.87
C GLU A 44 -7.06 -0.60 -40.29
N LEU A 45 -6.16 -0.72 -41.27
CA LEU A 45 -6.52 -0.88 -42.67
C LEU A 45 -6.40 -2.33 -43.14
N PRO A 46 -7.26 -2.78 -44.06
CA PRO A 46 -7.00 -4.00 -44.81
C PRO A 46 -5.75 -3.81 -45.66
N ILE A 47 -5.03 -4.91 -45.88
CA ILE A 47 -3.80 -4.96 -46.66
C ILE A 47 -4.19 -4.94 -48.15
N ASP A 48 -4.34 -3.73 -48.71
CA ASP A 48 -4.66 -3.51 -50.13
C ASP A 48 -3.36 -3.39 -50.96
N PRO A 49 -3.05 -4.36 -51.84
CA PRO A 49 -1.86 -4.36 -52.68
C PRO A 49 -1.62 -3.07 -53.46
N SER A 50 -2.68 -2.39 -53.88
CA SER A 50 -2.59 -1.16 -54.69
C SER A 50 -2.15 0.07 -53.87
N THR A 51 -2.20 -0.02 -52.55
CA THR A 51 -1.92 1.11 -51.64
C THR A 51 -0.63 0.96 -50.84
N ILE A 52 0.01 -0.22 -50.84
CA ILE A 52 1.13 -0.53 -49.92
C ILE A 52 2.46 -0.80 -50.62
N VAL A 53 2.47 -1.10 -51.92
CA VAL A 53 3.72 -1.21 -52.70
C VAL A 53 4.43 0.14 -52.69
N GLY A 54 5.74 0.13 -52.41
CA GLY A 54 6.56 1.31 -52.22
C GLY A 54 6.59 1.88 -50.81
N GLN A 55 5.84 1.32 -49.84
CA GLN A 55 5.82 1.82 -48.45
C GLN A 55 6.79 1.07 -47.55
N ALA A 56 7.39 1.82 -46.62
CA ALA A 56 8.15 1.27 -45.51
C ALA A 56 7.22 0.69 -44.44
N LEU A 57 7.48 -0.55 -44.04
CA LEU A 57 6.74 -1.24 -42.99
C LEU A 57 7.64 -1.68 -41.84
N SER A 58 7.00 -1.78 -40.68
CA SER A 58 7.48 -2.31 -39.42
C SER A 58 6.68 -3.58 -39.16
N ILE A 59 7.27 -4.73 -39.48
CA ILE A 59 6.59 -6.02 -39.44
C ILE A 59 7.11 -6.82 -38.24
N GLU A 60 6.23 -7.08 -37.27
CA GLU A 60 6.50 -8.03 -36.19
C GLU A 60 5.83 -9.37 -36.49
N GLY A 61 6.60 -10.44 -36.33
CA GLY A 61 6.25 -11.74 -36.88
C GLY A 61 6.95 -12.89 -36.19
N ARG A 62 6.74 -14.09 -36.73
CA ARG A 62 7.36 -15.31 -36.24
C ARG A 62 8.09 -16.01 -37.38
N PRO A 63 9.32 -16.51 -37.16
CA PRO A 63 9.96 -17.41 -38.12
C PRO A 63 9.20 -18.74 -38.13
N GLY A 64 8.84 -19.20 -39.32
CA GLY A 64 8.26 -20.51 -39.58
C GLY A 64 9.32 -21.63 -39.59
N PRO A 65 8.88 -22.90 -39.60
CA PRO A 65 9.79 -24.06 -39.56
C PRO A 65 10.75 -24.13 -40.76
N ASP A 66 10.33 -23.59 -41.92
CA ASP A 66 11.13 -23.56 -43.16
C ASP A 66 11.97 -22.28 -43.28
N GLY A 67 12.11 -21.48 -42.21
CA GLY A 67 12.80 -20.20 -42.19
C GLY A 67 11.99 -19.00 -42.71
N ALA A 68 10.83 -19.23 -43.35
CA ALA A 68 9.95 -18.19 -43.85
C ALA A 68 9.36 -17.31 -42.72
N PHE A 69 9.41 -15.99 -42.85
CA PHE A 69 8.86 -15.06 -41.85
C PHE A 69 7.36 -14.84 -42.07
N THR A 70 6.56 -14.98 -41.01
CA THR A 70 5.10 -14.71 -41.06
C THR A 70 4.77 -13.47 -40.22
N ALA A 71 4.20 -12.46 -40.87
CA ALA A 71 3.73 -11.22 -40.26
C ALA A 71 2.51 -11.47 -39.35
N THR A 72 2.63 -11.07 -38.08
CA THR A 72 1.55 -11.12 -37.07
C THR A 72 1.02 -9.72 -36.70
N SER A 73 1.84 -8.69 -36.89
CA SER A 73 1.47 -7.28 -36.78
C SER A 73 2.22 -6.51 -37.85
N ILE A 74 1.52 -5.59 -38.52
CA ILE A 74 2.08 -4.74 -39.56
C ILE A 74 1.79 -3.30 -39.18
N GLU A 75 2.84 -2.54 -38.93
CA GLU A 75 2.81 -1.12 -38.61
C GLU A 75 3.42 -0.36 -39.79
N ARG A 76 2.77 0.72 -40.24
CA ARG A 76 3.34 1.58 -41.28
C ARG A 76 4.41 2.49 -40.68
N LEU A 77 5.55 2.65 -41.36
CA LEU A 77 6.64 3.52 -40.91
C LEU A 77 6.67 4.83 -41.69
N PRO A 78 6.98 5.97 -41.03
CA PRO A 78 7.02 7.28 -41.67
C PRO A 78 8.21 7.54 -42.60
N ALA A 79 9.13 6.58 -42.79
CA ALA A 79 10.25 6.72 -43.73
C ALA A 79 10.83 5.38 -44.22
N THR A 80 11.47 5.37 -45.39
CA THR A 80 12.28 4.32 -46.04
C THR A 80 13.48 3.98 -45.19
N ARG A 81 13.24 3.22 -44.13
CA ARG A 81 14.34 2.59 -43.41
C ARG A 81 14.97 1.53 -44.31
N ARG A 82 16.24 1.76 -44.68
CA ARG A 82 17.19 0.75 -45.15
C ARG A 82 16.95 -0.55 -44.36
N PRO A 83 16.81 -1.71 -45.03
CA PRO A 83 16.18 -2.86 -44.41
C PRO A 83 16.89 -3.29 -43.12
N LYS A 84 16.15 -3.34 -42.02
CA LYS A 84 16.68 -3.71 -40.69
C LYS A 84 16.01 -4.98 -40.21
N LEU A 85 16.83 -6.01 -39.97
CA LEU A 85 16.39 -7.33 -39.52
C LEU A 85 16.78 -7.50 -38.04
N ARG A 86 15.80 -7.79 -37.18
CA ARG A 86 16.04 -8.21 -35.79
C ARG A 86 15.53 -9.62 -35.58
N GLY A 87 16.39 -10.49 -35.07
CA GLY A 87 16.00 -11.84 -34.69
C GLY A 87 17.18 -12.68 -34.18
N ALA A 88 16.99 -13.99 -34.10
CA ALA A 88 18.07 -14.94 -33.85
C ALA A 88 18.69 -15.42 -35.18
N LEU A 89 20.02 -15.51 -35.23
CA LEU A 89 20.74 -16.08 -36.37
C LEU A 89 20.43 -17.57 -36.51
N THR A 90 20.06 -18.01 -37.72
CA THR A 90 19.77 -19.42 -38.02
C THR A 90 20.95 -20.16 -38.64
N ALA A 91 21.89 -19.43 -39.26
CA ALA A 91 23.18 -19.94 -39.70
C ALA A 91 24.24 -18.81 -39.65
N VAL A 92 25.50 -19.20 -39.50
CA VAL A 92 26.69 -18.32 -39.55
C VAL A 92 27.78 -19.08 -40.28
N ASP A 93 28.33 -18.51 -41.34
CA ASP A 93 29.53 -19.00 -42.03
C ASP A 93 30.58 -17.89 -42.07
N ALA A 94 31.56 -17.99 -41.17
CA ALA A 94 32.66 -17.03 -41.10
C ALA A 94 33.60 -17.12 -42.32
N ALA A 95 33.71 -18.28 -42.98
CA ALA A 95 34.60 -18.47 -44.13
C ALA A 95 34.00 -17.91 -45.43
N ALA A 96 32.69 -18.06 -45.62
CA ALA A 96 31.94 -17.39 -46.70
C ALA A 96 31.58 -15.93 -46.39
N ARG A 97 31.82 -15.48 -45.15
CA ARG A 97 31.41 -14.21 -44.58
C ARG A 97 29.90 -13.92 -44.71
N THR A 98 29.07 -14.91 -44.37
CA THR A 98 27.60 -14.81 -44.43
C THR A 98 26.94 -15.17 -43.10
N VAL A 99 25.79 -14.54 -42.85
CA VAL A 99 24.86 -14.88 -41.76
C VAL A 99 23.46 -15.06 -42.32
N VAL A 100 22.65 -15.94 -41.71
CA VAL A 100 21.25 -16.12 -42.09
C VAL A 100 20.34 -15.66 -40.96
N LEU A 101 19.42 -14.75 -41.28
CA LEU A 101 18.50 -14.12 -40.34
C LEU A 101 17.10 -13.98 -40.99
N LEU A 102 16.06 -14.46 -40.30
CA LEU A 102 14.67 -14.51 -40.81
C LEU A 102 14.56 -15.15 -42.22
N GLY A 103 15.36 -16.18 -42.49
CA GLY A 103 15.40 -16.89 -43.77
C GLY A 103 16.18 -16.17 -44.89
N ARG A 104 16.78 -15.00 -44.61
CA ARG A 104 17.61 -14.24 -45.56
C ARG A 104 19.09 -14.43 -45.28
N GLU A 105 19.85 -14.81 -46.30
CA GLU A 105 21.32 -14.73 -46.26
C GLU A 105 21.76 -13.27 -46.44
N ILE A 106 22.70 -12.84 -45.60
CA ILE A 106 23.27 -11.49 -45.56
C ILE A 106 24.79 -11.65 -45.57
N HIS A 107 25.45 -11.01 -46.53
CA HIS A 107 26.90 -10.94 -46.59
C HIS A 107 27.42 -9.89 -45.60
N VAL A 108 28.54 -10.16 -44.94
CA VAL A 108 29.13 -9.29 -43.93
C VAL A 108 30.48 -8.81 -44.46
N ASP A 109 30.50 -7.64 -45.08
CA ASP A 109 31.71 -7.05 -45.67
C ASP A 109 32.76 -6.70 -44.60
N ALA A 110 34.03 -6.54 -45.01
CA ALA A 110 35.17 -6.38 -44.10
C ALA A 110 35.13 -5.09 -43.25
N ASP A 111 34.36 -4.11 -43.70
CA ASP A 111 34.10 -2.79 -43.16
C ASP A 111 32.75 -2.66 -42.43
N THR A 112 31.99 -3.76 -42.29
CA THR A 112 30.74 -3.80 -41.49
C THR A 112 31.00 -3.31 -40.07
N ASP A 113 30.21 -2.36 -39.58
CA ASP A 113 30.30 -1.82 -38.23
C ASP A 113 29.70 -2.79 -37.19
N PHE A 114 30.34 -2.91 -36.02
CA PHE A 114 29.93 -3.81 -34.92
C PHE A 114 30.00 -3.07 -33.57
N ASP A 115 28.88 -3.05 -32.83
CA ASP A 115 28.68 -2.33 -31.55
C ASP A 115 29.44 -2.91 -30.32
N ASP A 116 30.73 -3.21 -30.48
CA ASP A 116 31.63 -3.99 -29.61
C ASP A 116 31.43 -5.52 -29.61
N VAL A 117 32.13 -6.20 -30.54
CA VAL A 117 32.89 -7.39 -30.14
C VAL A 117 34.27 -6.88 -29.72
N ALA A 118 34.62 -7.01 -28.44
CA ALA A 118 35.90 -6.53 -27.92
C ALA A 118 37.09 -7.20 -28.63
N ALA A 119 38.20 -6.45 -28.71
CA ALA A 119 39.43 -6.76 -29.43
C ALA A 119 39.94 -8.21 -29.35
N GLU A 120 40.71 -8.59 -30.39
CA GLU A 120 41.38 -9.89 -30.63
C GLU A 120 40.52 -10.99 -31.28
N GLY A 121 39.94 -10.70 -32.46
CA GLY A 121 39.38 -11.70 -33.37
C GLY A 121 38.70 -11.09 -34.61
N GLU A 122 38.27 -11.95 -35.54
CA GLU A 122 37.33 -11.56 -36.60
C GLU A 122 35.91 -11.48 -36.00
N PRO A 123 35.23 -10.31 -35.97
CA PRO A 123 33.98 -10.14 -35.21
C PRO A 123 32.86 -11.11 -35.61
N LEU A 124 32.82 -11.49 -36.89
CA LEU A 124 31.88 -12.47 -37.42
C LEU A 124 32.09 -13.88 -36.84
N ALA A 125 33.34 -14.28 -36.57
CA ALA A 125 33.66 -15.59 -36.00
C ALA A 125 33.24 -15.72 -34.52
N ALA A 126 32.91 -14.61 -33.85
CA ALA A 126 32.34 -14.60 -32.51
C ALA A 126 30.80 -14.78 -32.49
N LEU A 127 30.13 -14.71 -33.65
CA LEU A 127 28.68 -14.95 -33.74
C LEU A 127 28.39 -16.46 -33.83
N ALA A 128 27.40 -16.91 -33.06
CA ALA A 128 26.92 -18.29 -33.06
C ALA A 128 25.46 -18.37 -33.53
N VAL A 129 25.06 -19.54 -34.00
CA VAL A 129 23.64 -19.84 -34.27
C VAL A 129 22.84 -19.68 -32.98
N GLY A 130 21.71 -18.98 -33.06
CA GLY A 130 20.88 -18.59 -31.91
C GLY A 130 21.26 -17.25 -31.27
N THR A 131 22.41 -16.63 -31.60
CA THR A 131 22.72 -15.27 -31.16
C THR A 131 21.67 -14.30 -31.70
N ARG A 132 21.09 -13.47 -30.82
CA ARG A 132 20.16 -12.42 -31.22
C ARG A 132 20.92 -11.18 -31.63
N VAL A 133 20.57 -10.67 -32.81
CA VAL A 133 21.21 -9.50 -33.43
C VAL A 133 20.15 -8.58 -34.03
N GLU A 134 20.49 -7.32 -34.21
CA GLU A 134 19.77 -6.39 -35.09
C GLU A 134 20.76 -5.90 -36.16
N ILE A 135 20.48 -6.21 -37.44
CA ILE A 135 21.36 -5.94 -38.58
C ILE A 135 20.73 -4.88 -39.48
N GLY A 136 21.43 -3.78 -39.69
CA GLY A 136 21.13 -2.81 -40.76
C GLY A 136 21.75 -3.28 -42.07
N CYS A 137 20.92 -3.44 -43.11
CA CYS A 137 21.31 -4.03 -44.39
C CYS A 137 21.20 -3.01 -45.53
N ARG A 138 22.08 -3.10 -46.53
CA ARG A 138 21.91 -2.55 -47.88
C ARG A 138 21.46 -3.68 -48.81
N VAL A 139 20.71 -3.36 -49.86
CA VAL A 139 20.40 -4.30 -50.96
C VAL A 139 21.14 -3.81 -52.19
N GLU A 140 22.07 -4.61 -52.67
CA GLU A 140 22.88 -4.33 -53.84
C GLU A 140 22.06 -4.47 -55.14
N SER A 141 22.55 -3.89 -56.24
CA SER A 141 21.85 -3.90 -57.53
C SER A 141 21.65 -5.30 -58.15
N ASP A 142 22.36 -6.32 -57.66
CA ASP A 142 22.20 -7.73 -58.04
C ASP A 142 21.20 -8.49 -57.13
N GLY A 143 20.60 -7.80 -56.14
CA GLY A 143 19.66 -8.36 -55.16
C GLY A 143 20.32 -8.95 -53.90
N ARG A 144 21.65 -8.91 -53.79
CA ARG A 144 22.39 -9.38 -52.61
C ARG A 144 22.16 -8.45 -51.42
N TRP A 145 22.05 -9.01 -50.23
CA TRP A 145 21.95 -8.24 -48.99
C TRP A 145 23.32 -8.15 -48.33
N THR A 146 23.79 -6.94 -48.04
CA THR A 146 25.08 -6.64 -47.39
C THR A 146 24.82 -5.98 -46.04
N ALA A 147 25.51 -6.42 -44.98
CA ALA A 147 25.40 -5.84 -43.66
C ALA A 147 26.23 -4.55 -43.60
N ARG A 148 25.63 -3.44 -43.15
CA ARG A 148 26.35 -2.22 -42.78
C ARG A 148 26.68 -2.14 -41.30
N LYS A 149 25.74 -2.57 -40.46
CA LYS A 149 25.89 -2.50 -39.00
C LYS A 149 25.26 -3.72 -38.33
N VAL A 150 25.98 -4.35 -37.41
CA VAL A 150 25.55 -5.52 -36.64
C VAL A 150 25.56 -5.21 -35.15
N GLU A 151 24.37 -5.15 -34.55
CA GLU A 151 24.16 -4.79 -33.14
C GLU A 151 23.81 -6.05 -32.34
N THR A 152 24.51 -6.30 -31.22
CA THR A 152 24.42 -7.56 -30.45
C THR A 152 23.97 -7.37 -28.99
N ARG A 153 23.99 -6.14 -28.47
CA ARG A 153 23.64 -5.82 -27.07
C ARG A 153 22.16 -5.43 -26.94
N ALA A 154 21.54 -5.81 -25.81
CA ALA A 154 20.18 -5.40 -25.41
C ALA A 154 19.04 -5.66 -26.43
N ILE A 155 19.24 -6.61 -27.36
CA ILE A 155 18.31 -6.90 -28.45
C ILE A 155 16.97 -7.45 -27.93
N LYS A 156 15.86 -6.77 -28.29
CA LYS A 156 14.50 -7.16 -27.89
C LYS A 156 14.16 -8.57 -28.39
N ARG A 157 13.35 -9.30 -27.60
CA ARG A 157 12.95 -10.70 -27.89
C ARG A 157 11.99 -10.85 -29.08
N THR A 158 11.32 -9.78 -29.51
CA THR A 158 10.43 -9.81 -30.67
C THR A 158 11.24 -9.79 -31.97
N ASP A 159 10.94 -10.71 -32.88
CA ASP A 159 11.52 -10.72 -34.22
C ASP A 159 10.82 -9.67 -35.08
N LYS A 160 11.61 -8.85 -35.77
CA LYS A 160 11.12 -7.66 -36.46
C LYS A 160 11.87 -7.43 -37.75
N LEU A 161 11.11 -7.20 -38.82
CA LEU A 161 11.60 -6.77 -40.11
C LEU A 161 11.17 -5.32 -40.32
N LYS A 162 12.11 -4.49 -40.77
CA LYS A 162 11.84 -3.17 -41.34
C LYS A 162 12.34 -3.15 -42.77
N GLY A 163 11.58 -2.58 -43.69
CA GLY A 163 11.94 -2.45 -45.10
C GLY A 163 10.76 -2.03 -45.96
N THR A 164 11.02 -1.85 -47.26
CA THR A 164 10.06 -1.31 -48.23
C THR A 164 9.39 -2.44 -49.01
N ILE A 165 8.06 -2.40 -49.17
CA ILE A 165 7.36 -3.39 -50.01
C ILE A 165 7.71 -3.17 -51.48
N THR A 166 8.29 -4.18 -52.13
CA THR A 166 8.59 -4.20 -53.57
C THR A 166 7.47 -4.85 -54.39
N ALA A 167 6.77 -5.83 -53.84
CA ALA A 167 5.63 -6.48 -54.49
C ALA A 167 4.65 -7.10 -53.48
N VAL A 168 3.44 -7.43 -53.94
CA VAL A 168 2.45 -8.18 -53.15
C VAL A 168 1.86 -9.28 -54.02
N ALA A 169 1.88 -10.51 -53.51
CA ALA A 169 1.35 -11.69 -54.20
C ALA A 169 0.23 -12.34 -53.38
N THR A 170 -0.76 -12.92 -54.06
CA THR A 170 -1.80 -13.74 -53.41
C THR A 170 -1.38 -15.21 -53.50
N ARG A 171 -1.38 -15.91 -52.37
CA ARG A 171 -1.09 -17.34 -52.24
C ARG A 171 -2.28 -18.18 -52.73
N ALA A 172 -2.01 -19.44 -53.09
CA ALA A 172 -3.03 -20.38 -53.55
C ALA A 172 -4.11 -20.73 -52.50
N ASP A 173 -3.84 -20.46 -51.21
CA ASP A 173 -4.77 -20.61 -50.08
C ASP A 173 -5.61 -19.35 -49.81
N GLY A 174 -5.43 -18.29 -50.59
CA GLY A 174 -6.09 -16.99 -50.39
C GLY A 174 -5.38 -16.04 -49.42
N GLY A 175 -4.30 -16.49 -48.77
CA GLY A 175 -3.44 -15.60 -47.98
C GLY A 175 -2.64 -14.64 -48.85
N GLN A 176 -2.01 -13.64 -48.23
CA GLN A 176 -1.12 -12.71 -48.92
C GLN A 176 0.36 -13.00 -48.60
N THR A 177 1.23 -12.63 -49.52
CA THR A 177 2.68 -12.57 -49.32
C THR A 177 3.15 -11.18 -49.72
N LEU A 178 3.82 -10.49 -48.81
CA LEU A 178 4.51 -9.24 -49.06
C LEU A 178 5.95 -9.56 -49.46
N ASP A 179 6.44 -8.99 -50.54
CA ASP A 179 7.87 -8.94 -50.82
C ASP A 179 8.43 -7.64 -50.25
N VAL A 180 9.33 -7.75 -49.28
CA VAL A 180 9.88 -6.62 -48.51
C VAL A 180 11.38 -6.56 -48.77
N SER A 181 11.81 -5.60 -49.60
CA SER A 181 13.20 -5.47 -50.06
C SER A 181 13.78 -6.76 -50.68
N GLY A 182 12.93 -7.60 -51.29
CA GLY A 182 13.30 -8.90 -51.86
C GLY A 182 13.13 -10.11 -50.92
N LEU A 183 12.67 -9.92 -49.68
CA LEU A 183 12.34 -10.99 -48.72
C LEU A 183 10.83 -11.26 -48.72
N ALA A 184 10.43 -12.50 -49.06
CA ALA A 184 9.05 -12.93 -49.04
C ALA A 184 8.54 -13.18 -47.60
N VAL A 185 7.51 -12.44 -47.20
CA VAL A 185 6.87 -12.49 -45.88
C VAL A 185 5.43 -12.94 -46.04
N ALA A 186 5.05 -14.05 -45.41
CA ALA A 186 3.66 -14.49 -45.38
C ALA A 186 2.84 -13.60 -44.45
N VAL A 187 1.59 -13.33 -44.78
CA VAL A 187 0.68 -12.50 -43.99
C VAL A 187 -0.37 -13.40 -43.33
N ASP A 188 -0.55 -13.28 -42.02
CA ASP A 188 -1.65 -13.93 -41.30
C ASP A 188 -3.01 -13.32 -41.70
N ALA A 189 -4.08 -14.13 -41.79
CA ALA A 189 -5.38 -13.70 -42.34
C ALA A 189 -6.04 -12.58 -41.52
N ASP A 190 -5.76 -12.55 -40.21
CA ASP A 190 -6.25 -11.54 -39.29
C ASP A 190 -5.33 -10.30 -39.19
N ALA A 191 -4.16 -10.30 -39.84
CA ALA A 191 -3.28 -9.13 -39.83
C ALA A 191 -3.93 -7.91 -40.48
N ARG A 192 -3.76 -6.75 -39.85
CA ARG A 192 -4.17 -5.43 -40.35
C ARG A 192 -2.98 -4.49 -40.32
N ILE A 193 -2.99 -3.48 -41.18
CA ILE A 193 -1.97 -2.43 -41.16
C ILE A 193 -2.41 -1.36 -40.18
N GLN A 194 -1.70 -1.26 -39.06
CA GLN A 194 -1.82 -0.15 -38.14
C GLN A 194 -1.13 1.07 -38.78
N THR A 195 -1.95 2.04 -39.18
CA THR A 195 -1.52 3.33 -39.71
C THR A 195 -1.75 4.39 -38.64
N PRO A 196 -0.71 5.00 -38.05
CA PRO A 196 -0.89 6.15 -37.18
C PRO A 196 -1.60 7.28 -37.95
N ARG A 197 -2.55 7.96 -37.29
CA ARG A 197 -3.35 9.03 -37.92
C ARG A 197 -3.66 10.22 -37.03
N GLY A 198 -3.57 10.06 -35.71
CA GLY A 198 -3.92 11.09 -34.75
C GLY A 198 -3.05 12.36 -34.82
N PRO A 199 -3.47 13.43 -34.15
CA PRO A 199 -2.77 14.73 -34.05
C PRO A 199 -1.27 14.62 -33.75
N LEU A 200 -0.89 13.71 -32.85
CA LEU A 200 0.52 13.49 -32.47
C LEU A 200 1.38 13.03 -33.66
N TYR A 201 0.81 12.25 -34.58
CA TYR A 201 1.51 11.75 -35.76
C TYR A 201 1.70 12.83 -36.83
N ARG A 202 0.71 13.70 -37.02
CA ARG A 202 0.84 14.88 -37.90
C ARG A 202 1.97 15.80 -37.41
N MET A 203 2.03 16.02 -36.10
CA MET A 203 3.08 16.80 -35.45
C MET A 203 4.46 16.16 -35.62
N GLU A 204 4.58 14.83 -35.44
CA GLU A 204 5.81 14.09 -35.70
C GLU A 204 6.28 14.25 -37.15
N ASN A 205 5.42 14.01 -38.14
CA ASN A 205 5.76 14.14 -39.56
C ASN A 205 6.11 15.59 -39.95
N ALA A 206 5.47 16.59 -39.36
CA ALA A 206 5.81 18.00 -39.57
C ALA A 206 7.19 18.38 -39.01
N MET A 207 7.55 17.80 -37.86
CA MET A 207 8.88 17.92 -37.27
C MET A 207 9.93 17.20 -38.12
N GLN A 208 9.65 15.98 -38.61
CA GLN A 208 10.55 15.22 -39.49
C GLN A 208 10.82 15.95 -40.81
N MET A 209 9.79 16.50 -41.48
CA MET A 209 9.98 17.35 -42.67
C MET A 209 10.92 18.54 -42.39
N THR A 210 10.80 19.15 -41.21
CA THR A 210 11.61 20.31 -40.84
C THR A 210 13.06 19.93 -40.54
N LEU A 211 13.27 18.81 -39.83
CA LEU A 211 14.60 18.28 -39.49
C LEU A 211 15.34 17.80 -40.76
N ALA A 212 14.67 17.00 -41.59
CA ALA A 212 15.20 16.44 -42.83
C ALA A 212 15.76 17.53 -43.78
N VAL A 213 15.10 18.70 -43.86
CA VAL A 213 15.57 19.83 -44.66
C VAL A 213 16.86 20.45 -44.10
N GLN A 214 17.01 20.49 -42.77
CA GLN A 214 18.26 20.93 -42.13
C GLN A 214 19.38 19.89 -42.27
N GLU A 215 19.06 18.61 -42.11
CA GLU A 215 20.01 17.50 -42.28
C GLU A 215 20.54 17.41 -43.70
N CYS A 216 19.68 17.53 -44.72
CA CYS A 216 20.07 17.55 -46.13
C CYS A 216 21.06 18.71 -46.41
N LEU A 217 20.75 19.92 -45.93
CA LEU A 217 21.63 21.09 -46.10
C LEU A 217 22.97 20.91 -45.36
N ALA A 218 22.95 20.39 -44.14
CA ALA A 218 24.16 20.16 -43.34
C ALA A 218 25.05 19.06 -43.94
N ALA A 219 24.45 17.94 -44.37
CA ALA A 219 25.16 16.86 -45.03
C ALA A 219 25.76 17.30 -46.38
N ALA A 220 25.05 18.10 -47.17
CA ALA A 220 25.57 18.65 -48.43
C ALA A 220 26.80 19.57 -48.23
N HIS A 221 26.79 20.40 -47.18
CA HIS A 221 27.93 21.26 -46.82
C HIS A 221 29.14 20.45 -46.32
N GLU A 222 28.94 19.46 -45.44
CA GLU A 222 30.06 18.60 -45.00
C GLU A 222 30.56 17.67 -46.12
N LEU A 223 29.71 17.20 -47.04
CA LEU A 223 30.10 16.39 -48.20
C LEU A 223 31.09 17.13 -49.11
N VAL A 224 30.76 18.37 -49.52
CA VAL A 224 31.65 19.19 -50.34
C VAL A 224 32.97 19.47 -49.61
N LYS A 225 32.90 19.75 -48.30
CA LYS A 225 34.06 20.02 -47.45
C LYS A 225 34.96 18.80 -47.25
N GLU A 226 34.41 17.60 -47.16
CA GLU A 226 35.18 16.35 -47.07
C GLU A 226 35.76 15.95 -48.43
N ARG A 227 35.02 16.12 -49.53
CA ARG A 227 35.55 16.01 -50.90
C ARG A 227 36.73 16.96 -51.13
N TYR A 228 36.68 18.20 -50.65
CA TYR A 228 37.84 19.11 -50.70
C TYR A 228 39.03 18.66 -49.83
N ARG A 229 38.80 17.92 -48.73
CA ARG A 229 39.88 17.32 -47.92
C ARG A 229 40.51 16.13 -48.62
N GLU A 230 39.68 15.24 -49.17
CA GLU A 230 40.11 14.10 -50.00
C GLU A 230 40.99 14.57 -51.15
N ALA A 231 40.53 15.55 -51.94
CA ALA A 231 41.28 16.12 -53.06
C ALA A 231 42.63 16.76 -52.67
N ASN A 232 42.81 17.15 -51.41
CA ASN A 232 44.03 17.79 -50.88
C ASN A 232 44.87 16.88 -49.97
N SER A 233 44.51 15.60 -49.78
CA SER A 233 45.24 14.67 -48.91
C SER A 233 45.59 13.37 -49.64
N GLU A 234 46.79 12.85 -49.42
CA GLU A 234 47.23 11.56 -50.01
C GLU A 234 46.59 10.33 -49.33
N SER A 235 45.55 10.48 -48.50
CA SER A 235 45.02 9.42 -47.64
C SER A 235 43.61 8.95 -48.03
N LYS A 236 43.51 7.72 -48.54
CA LYS A 236 42.24 7.00 -48.82
C LYS A 236 41.49 6.53 -47.56
N ARG A 237 41.48 7.33 -46.49
CA ARG A 237 40.76 7.01 -45.24
C ARG A 237 39.39 7.69 -45.18
N SER A 238 39.04 8.49 -46.17
CA SER A 238 37.82 9.28 -46.27
C SER A 238 36.68 8.60 -47.04
N ASP A 239 36.97 7.62 -47.91
CA ASP A 239 36.01 7.03 -48.86
C ASP A 239 34.68 6.62 -48.19
N GLY A 240 34.72 5.92 -47.06
CA GLY A 240 33.51 5.51 -46.31
C GLY A 240 32.79 6.63 -45.55
N VAL A 241 33.49 7.70 -45.17
CA VAL A 241 32.88 8.91 -44.57
C VAL A 241 32.14 9.71 -45.63
N ILE A 242 32.69 9.73 -46.85
CA ILE A 242 32.09 10.40 -48.00
C ILE A 242 30.86 9.63 -48.47
N GLU A 243 30.91 8.29 -48.56
CA GLU A 243 29.72 7.47 -48.88
C GLU A 243 28.58 7.70 -47.88
N ASP A 244 28.87 7.75 -46.57
CA ASP A 244 27.89 8.09 -45.53
C ASP A 244 27.29 9.50 -45.72
N LEU A 245 28.09 10.49 -46.11
CA LEU A 245 27.61 11.85 -46.37
C LEU A 245 26.76 11.92 -47.64
N GLU A 246 27.11 11.18 -48.70
CA GLU A 246 26.31 11.05 -49.92
C GLU A 246 24.95 10.39 -49.62
N ASP A 247 24.95 9.29 -48.88
CA ASP A 247 23.75 8.63 -48.38
C ASP A 247 22.87 9.58 -47.57
N ARG A 248 23.45 10.32 -46.61
CA ARG A 248 22.70 11.22 -45.72
C ARG A 248 22.02 12.37 -46.46
N VAL A 249 22.57 12.83 -47.59
CA VAL A 249 21.89 13.82 -48.45
C VAL A 249 20.65 13.20 -49.11
N PHE A 250 20.72 11.95 -49.56
CA PHE A 250 19.58 11.21 -50.14
C PHE A 250 18.54 10.80 -49.08
N ASP A 251 18.95 10.16 -47.99
CA ASP A 251 18.09 9.69 -46.90
C ASP A 251 17.30 10.86 -46.28
N ALA A 252 17.91 12.05 -46.18
CA ALA A 252 17.22 13.26 -45.74
C ALA A 252 16.16 13.75 -46.76
N TYR A 253 16.42 13.66 -48.06
CA TYR A 253 15.39 13.97 -49.07
C TYR A 253 14.23 12.94 -49.03
N GLU A 254 14.52 11.64 -48.91
CA GLU A 254 13.49 10.61 -48.82
C GLU A 254 12.61 10.80 -47.58
N THR A 255 13.23 11.00 -46.41
CA THR A 255 12.53 11.28 -45.14
C THR A 255 11.59 12.48 -45.25
N PHE A 256 12.00 13.55 -45.94
CA PHE A 256 11.14 14.71 -46.21
C PHE A 256 9.96 14.35 -47.13
N ALA A 257 10.22 13.65 -48.24
CA ALA A 257 9.21 13.30 -49.23
C ALA A 257 8.13 12.36 -48.66
N GLU A 258 8.52 11.41 -47.81
CA GLU A 258 7.61 10.47 -47.18
C GLU A 258 6.79 11.11 -46.07
N SER A 259 7.43 11.86 -45.17
CA SER A 259 6.73 12.62 -44.11
C SER A 259 5.65 13.55 -44.70
N LEU A 260 5.90 14.10 -45.90
CA LEU A 260 4.93 14.86 -46.70
C LEU A 260 3.79 13.99 -47.25
N ASP A 261 4.11 12.90 -47.94
CA ASP A 261 3.13 11.96 -48.52
C ASP A 261 2.24 11.31 -47.43
N GLU A 262 2.77 11.11 -46.23
CA GLU A 262 2.05 10.58 -45.08
C GLU A 262 1.17 11.59 -44.35
N SER A 263 1.67 12.82 -44.16
CA SER A 263 0.85 13.93 -43.67
C SER A 263 -0.38 14.11 -44.58
N ARG A 264 -0.18 13.99 -45.90
CA ARG A 264 -1.26 13.94 -46.89
C ARG A 264 -2.17 12.72 -46.78
N ALA A 265 -1.64 11.55 -46.46
CA ALA A 265 -2.45 10.35 -46.25
C ALA A 265 -3.33 10.46 -44.99
N SER A 266 -2.83 11.11 -43.92
CA SER A 266 -3.57 11.44 -42.70
C SER A 266 -4.72 12.42 -43.00
N GLU A 267 -4.44 13.60 -43.59
CA GLU A 267 -5.46 14.58 -43.99
C GLU A 267 -6.57 13.95 -44.86
N ARG A 268 -6.19 13.19 -45.89
CA ARG A 268 -7.15 12.54 -46.81
C ARG A 268 -7.98 11.43 -46.14
N ALA A 269 -7.50 10.85 -45.05
CA ALA A 269 -8.26 9.88 -44.27
C ALA A 269 -9.30 10.58 -43.39
N GLU A 270 -8.90 11.62 -42.66
CA GLU A 270 -9.82 12.41 -41.84
C GLU A 270 -10.92 13.07 -42.68
N LEU A 271 -10.59 13.61 -43.86
CA LEU A 271 -11.59 14.14 -44.81
C LEU A 271 -12.58 13.08 -45.34
N LYS A 272 -12.20 11.79 -45.36
CA LYS A 272 -13.10 10.69 -45.74
C LYS A 272 -13.98 10.21 -44.59
N GLU A 273 -13.47 10.25 -43.36
CA GLU A 273 -14.19 9.86 -42.14
C GLU A 273 -15.14 10.97 -41.66
N SER A 274 -14.72 12.25 -41.75
CA SER A 274 -15.51 13.45 -41.39
C SER A 274 -16.59 13.81 -42.42
N ARG A 275 -17.23 12.80 -43.03
CA ARG A 275 -18.24 12.97 -44.08
C ARG A 275 -19.63 13.35 -43.54
N ALA A 276 -19.67 14.32 -42.62
CA ALA A 276 -20.90 14.84 -42.01
C ALA A 276 -20.85 16.29 -41.50
N ALA A 277 -19.69 16.90 -41.21
CA ALA A 277 -19.63 18.23 -40.61
C ALA A 277 -18.43 19.06 -41.13
N PHE A 278 -18.74 20.20 -41.77
CA PHE A 278 -17.80 21.27 -42.14
C PHE A 278 -16.42 20.83 -42.65
N ALA A 279 -16.36 20.49 -43.94
CA ALA A 279 -15.13 20.66 -44.70
C ALA A 279 -14.77 22.16 -44.71
N SER A 280 -13.76 22.56 -43.94
CA SER A 280 -13.07 23.81 -44.20
C SER A 280 -12.01 23.55 -45.26
N GLU A 281 -11.90 24.43 -46.26
CA GLU A 281 -10.94 24.30 -47.36
C GLU A 281 -9.47 24.56 -46.91
N SER A 282 -9.24 24.75 -45.60
CA SER A 282 -7.99 25.27 -45.02
C SER A 282 -6.89 24.22 -44.80
N GLU A 283 -7.22 22.94 -44.57
CA GLU A 283 -6.20 21.94 -44.21
C GLU A 283 -5.31 21.58 -45.39
N THR A 284 -5.89 21.35 -46.58
CA THR A 284 -5.10 20.97 -47.76
C THR A 284 -4.17 22.07 -48.28
N GLU A 285 -4.35 23.32 -47.83
CA GLU A 285 -3.59 24.52 -48.21
C GLU A 285 -2.14 24.50 -47.73
N TRP A 286 -1.81 23.89 -46.59
CA TRP A 286 -0.47 23.96 -46.00
C TRP A 286 0.56 23.04 -46.66
N LEU A 287 0.16 21.83 -47.06
CA LEU A 287 1.05 20.86 -47.70
C LEU A 287 1.14 21.01 -49.23
N ALA A 288 0.16 21.64 -49.89
CA ALA A 288 0.17 21.82 -51.35
C ALA A 288 1.41 22.63 -51.84
N PRO A 289 1.84 23.71 -51.16
CA PRO A 289 3.07 24.43 -51.49
C PRO A 289 4.35 23.58 -51.37
N LEU A 290 4.37 22.53 -50.54
CA LEU A 290 5.49 21.60 -50.42
C LEU A 290 5.46 20.55 -51.53
N GLU A 291 4.30 19.97 -51.83
CA GLU A 291 4.12 19.01 -52.95
C GLU A 291 4.61 19.58 -54.30
N VAL A 292 4.24 20.83 -54.60
CA VAL A 292 4.66 21.53 -55.84
C VAL A 292 6.18 21.66 -55.96
N ARG A 293 6.90 21.74 -54.83
CA ARG A 293 8.36 21.88 -54.79
C ARG A 293 9.11 20.56 -54.57
N ARG A 294 8.44 19.49 -54.14
CA ARG A 294 9.03 18.15 -53.90
C ARG A 294 9.87 17.66 -55.09
N ARG A 295 9.34 17.78 -56.31
CA ARG A 295 10.04 17.36 -57.54
C ARG A 295 11.31 18.17 -57.80
N THR A 296 11.30 19.48 -57.56
CA THR A 296 12.50 20.32 -57.70
C THR A 296 13.56 19.94 -56.67
N PHE A 297 13.16 19.62 -55.43
CA PHE A 297 14.08 19.12 -54.42
C PHE A 297 14.75 17.80 -54.86
N GLU A 298 13.97 16.85 -55.39
CA GLU A 298 14.51 15.59 -55.94
C GLU A 298 15.54 15.83 -57.06
N GLU A 299 15.21 16.70 -58.01
CA GLU A 299 16.05 17.01 -59.18
C GLU A 299 17.35 17.73 -58.76
N GLU A 300 17.32 18.60 -57.75
CA GLU A 300 18.53 19.22 -57.17
C GLU A 300 19.42 18.18 -56.47
N VAL A 301 18.86 17.32 -55.60
CA VAL A 301 19.62 16.32 -54.85
C VAL A 301 20.24 15.26 -55.78
N ARG A 302 19.46 14.72 -56.72
CA ARG A 302 19.95 13.73 -57.70
C ARG A 302 21.04 14.25 -58.63
N THR A 303 21.09 15.55 -58.88
CA THR A 303 22.15 16.15 -59.72
C THR A 303 23.38 16.56 -58.91
N PHE A 304 23.18 17.01 -57.67
CA PHE A 304 24.25 17.46 -56.79
C PHE A 304 25.23 16.35 -56.39
N VAL A 305 24.74 15.22 -55.85
CA VAL A 305 25.63 14.19 -55.27
C VAL A 305 26.65 13.66 -56.31
N PRO A 306 26.24 13.25 -57.53
CA PRO A 306 27.21 12.86 -58.57
C PRO A 306 28.17 13.98 -58.98
N LEU A 307 27.74 15.25 -58.90
CA LEU A 307 28.59 16.39 -59.24
C LEU A 307 29.74 16.57 -58.24
N THR A 308 29.55 16.20 -56.96
CA THR A 308 30.59 16.31 -55.92
C THR A 308 31.83 15.44 -56.19
N SER A 309 31.72 14.39 -57.01
CA SER A 309 32.85 13.56 -57.45
C SER A 309 33.36 13.91 -58.87
N ALA A 310 32.54 14.55 -59.70
CA ALA A 310 32.87 14.90 -61.07
C ALA A 310 33.51 16.29 -61.24
N ASP A 311 33.01 17.30 -60.52
CA ASP A 311 33.48 18.70 -60.56
C ASP A 311 33.10 19.40 -59.23
N LEU A 312 34.03 19.43 -58.27
CA LEU A 312 33.80 20.05 -56.95
C LEU A 312 33.41 21.53 -57.05
N ASP A 313 34.02 22.28 -57.97
CA ASP A 313 33.77 23.72 -58.09
C ASP A 313 32.36 23.96 -58.68
N ALA A 314 31.88 23.10 -59.57
CA ALA A 314 30.49 23.09 -60.01
C ALA A 314 29.53 22.66 -58.90
N ALA A 315 29.89 21.66 -58.08
CA ALA A 315 29.09 21.21 -56.95
C ALA A 315 28.95 22.30 -55.86
N GLU A 316 30.04 22.98 -55.50
CA GLU A 316 30.02 24.07 -54.52
C GLU A 316 29.17 25.26 -55.02
N ARG A 317 29.26 25.58 -56.32
CA ARG A 317 28.37 26.58 -56.96
C ARG A 317 26.91 26.13 -56.93
N GLN A 318 26.59 24.88 -57.29
CA GLN A 318 25.20 24.41 -57.23
C GLN A 318 24.66 24.47 -55.79
N LEU A 319 25.46 24.08 -54.79
CA LEU A 319 25.08 24.17 -53.38
C LEU A 319 24.78 25.62 -52.96
N LYS A 320 25.69 26.56 -53.23
CA LYS A 320 25.57 27.98 -52.81
C LYS A 320 24.54 28.78 -53.60
N GLU A 321 24.40 28.52 -54.90
CA GLU A 321 23.58 29.35 -55.81
C GLU A 321 22.18 28.77 -56.08
N ARG A 322 21.97 27.47 -55.90
CA ARG A 322 20.67 26.79 -56.11
C ARG A 322 20.12 26.12 -54.86
N ILE A 323 20.84 25.13 -54.32
CA ILE A 323 20.29 24.24 -53.28
C ILE A 323 20.05 24.98 -51.97
N GLU A 324 21.05 25.67 -51.42
CA GLU A 324 20.90 26.39 -50.15
C GLU A 324 19.85 27.52 -50.25
N PRO A 325 19.82 28.37 -51.30
CA PRO A 325 18.75 29.33 -51.50
C PRO A 325 17.37 28.66 -51.61
N PHE A 326 17.23 27.58 -52.37
CA PHE A 326 15.96 26.86 -52.52
C PHE A 326 15.48 26.25 -51.19
N LEU A 327 16.35 25.56 -50.45
CA LEU A 327 15.97 24.98 -49.16
C LEU A 327 15.62 26.06 -48.14
N ARG A 328 16.42 27.13 -48.00
CA ARG A 328 16.16 28.21 -47.02
C ARG A 328 14.97 29.11 -47.36
N SER A 329 14.73 29.41 -48.64
CA SER A 329 13.68 30.35 -49.05
C SER A 329 12.38 29.69 -49.52
N GLU A 330 12.45 28.45 -50.01
CA GLU A 330 11.28 27.75 -50.54
C GLU A 330 10.77 26.65 -49.60
N ILE A 331 11.60 25.65 -49.27
CA ILE A 331 11.14 24.49 -48.51
C ILE A 331 11.01 24.80 -47.01
N GLN A 332 12.08 25.29 -46.38
CA GLN A 332 12.16 25.48 -44.93
C GLN A 332 11.02 26.36 -44.36
N PRO A 333 10.66 27.51 -44.95
CA PRO A 333 9.59 28.36 -44.40
C PRO A 333 8.22 27.69 -44.48
N ARG A 334 7.97 26.88 -45.52
CA ARG A 334 6.72 26.13 -45.71
C ARG A 334 6.62 24.94 -44.75
N ALA A 335 7.71 24.21 -44.54
CA ALA A 335 7.79 23.14 -43.53
C ALA A 335 7.55 23.68 -42.11
N HIS A 336 8.19 24.81 -41.75
CA HIS A 336 7.95 25.48 -40.46
C HIS A 336 6.52 26.00 -40.31
N ALA A 337 5.89 26.47 -41.39
CA ALA A 337 4.50 26.93 -41.37
C ALA A 337 3.52 25.77 -41.11
N TYR A 338 3.70 24.63 -41.80
CA TYR A 338 2.92 23.43 -41.53
C TYR A 338 3.16 22.89 -40.10
N HIS A 339 4.41 22.85 -39.64
CA HIS A 339 4.74 22.42 -38.28
C HIS A 339 4.06 23.29 -37.21
N ARG A 340 4.11 24.62 -37.34
CA ARG A 340 3.39 25.52 -36.44
C ARG A 340 1.87 25.30 -36.51
N HIS A 341 1.30 25.09 -37.69
CA HIS A 341 -0.12 24.79 -37.81
C HIS A 341 -0.51 23.49 -37.08
N THR A 342 0.30 22.43 -37.20
CA THR A 342 0.08 21.18 -36.45
C THR A 342 0.28 21.35 -34.94
N GLU A 343 1.19 22.22 -34.51
CA GLU A 343 1.43 22.56 -33.10
C GLU A 343 0.24 23.32 -32.50
N GLU A 344 -0.23 24.37 -33.19
CA GLU A 344 -1.39 25.19 -32.79
C GLU A 344 -2.63 24.30 -32.63
N ARG A 345 -2.93 23.44 -33.61
CA ARG A 345 -4.06 22.49 -33.52
C ARG A 345 -3.93 21.45 -32.41
N LEU A 346 -2.75 20.86 -32.24
CA LEU A 346 -2.51 19.93 -31.13
C LEU A 346 -2.73 20.62 -29.78
N SER A 347 -2.34 21.90 -29.66
CA SER A 347 -2.59 22.68 -28.45
C SER A 347 -4.08 22.96 -28.24
N GLU A 348 -4.83 23.34 -29.29
CA GLU A 348 -6.29 23.55 -29.20
C GLU A 348 -7.03 22.28 -28.75
N GLU A 349 -6.64 21.11 -29.30
CA GLU A 349 -7.24 19.83 -28.94
C GLU A 349 -6.89 19.41 -27.50
N LEU A 350 -5.64 19.62 -27.07
CA LEU A 350 -5.20 19.40 -25.68
C LEU A 350 -5.92 20.34 -24.70
N GLU A 351 -6.12 21.61 -25.04
CA GLU A 351 -6.90 22.55 -24.24
C GLU A 351 -8.37 22.13 -24.15
N ALA A 352 -8.97 21.65 -25.25
CA ALA A 352 -10.35 21.15 -25.25
C ALA A 352 -10.51 19.90 -24.36
N ILE A 353 -9.57 18.94 -24.43
CA ILE A 353 -9.55 17.74 -23.56
C ILE A 353 -9.34 18.14 -22.09
N SER A 354 -8.42 19.06 -21.82
CA SER A 354 -8.17 19.61 -20.49
C SER A 354 -9.41 20.29 -19.90
N ALA A 355 -10.11 21.10 -20.70
CA ALA A 355 -11.35 21.77 -20.30
C ALA A 355 -12.48 20.78 -19.99
N ARG A 356 -12.68 19.75 -20.85
CA ARG A 356 -13.66 18.67 -20.61
C ARG A 356 -13.32 17.87 -19.35
N SER A 357 -12.04 17.55 -19.14
CA SER A 357 -11.55 16.89 -17.92
C SER A 357 -11.80 17.73 -16.65
N ALA A 358 -11.56 19.05 -16.71
CA ALA A 358 -11.81 19.97 -15.60
C ALA A 358 -13.32 20.21 -15.33
N GLU A 359 -14.19 20.12 -16.33
CA GLU A 359 -15.64 20.09 -16.12
C GLU A 359 -16.09 18.78 -15.46
N ALA A 360 -15.62 17.65 -15.97
CA ALA A 360 -15.88 16.32 -15.41
C ALA A 360 -15.44 16.20 -13.94
N ALA A 361 -14.26 16.68 -13.59
CA ALA A 361 -13.77 16.71 -12.21
C ALA A 361 -14.65 17.57 -11.27
N ARG A 362 -15.22 18.67 -11.77
CA ARG A 362 -16.19 19.49 -11.01
C ARG A 362 -17.51 18.77 -10.79
N VAL A 363 -18.01 18.04 -11.80
CA VAL A 363 -19.20 17.19 -11.68
C VAL A 363 -18.97 16.07 -10.65
N GLU A 364 -17.82 15.38 -10.73
CA GLU A 364 -17.46 14.34 -9.76
C GLU A 364 -17.39 14.88 -8.33
N LEU A 365 -16.68 16.00 -8.11
CA LEU A 365 -16.61 16.65 -6.80
C LEU A 365 -18.00 17.00 -6.25
N PHE A 366 -18.89 17.55 -7.08
CA PHE A 366 -20.25 17.89 -6.67
C PHE A 366 -21.08 16.65 -6.32
N THR A 367 -21.00 15.59 -7.13
CA THR A 367 -21.73 14.33 -6.85
C THR A 367 -21.25 13.64 -5.57
N ASN A 368 -19.94 13.62 -5.32
CA ASN A 368 -19.36 13.10 -4.08
C ASN A 368 -19.77 13.94 -2.86
N ALA A 369 -19.73 15.28 -2.96
CA ALA A 369 -20.18 16.17 -1.89
C ALA A 369 -21.68 15.97 -1.57
N ALA A 370 -22.53 15.86 -2.60
CA ALA A 370 -23.96 15.56 -2.43
C ALA A 370 -24.19 14.19 -1.74
N GLY A 371 -23.40 13.17 -2.11
CA GLY A 371 -23.41 11.86 -1.45
C GLY A 371 -23.08 11.93 0.05
N VAL A 372 -22.03 12.68 0.42
CA VAL A 372 -21.64 12.89 1.83
C VAL A 372 -22.73 13.63 2.61
N VAL A 373 -23.29 14.71 2.06
CA VAL A 373 -24.38 15.48 2.70
C VAL A 373 -25.61 14.59 2.93
N LEU A 374 -25.98 13.77 1.95
CA LEU A 374 -27.11 12.85 2.08
C LEU A 374 -26.85 11.76 3.13
N ALA A 375 -25.64 11.19 3.17
CA ALA A 375 -25.25 10.21 4.17
C ALA A 375 -25.32 10.78 5.60
N LEU A 376 -24.85 12.01 5.81
CA LEU A 376 -24.95 12.73 7.08
C LEU A 376 -26.41 13.01 7.47
N ALA A 377 -27.23 13.49 6.54
CA ALA A 377 -28.66 13.73 6.76
C ALA A 377 -29.40 12.44 7.17
N LEU A 378 -29.11 11.33 6.50
CA LEU A 378 -29.69 10.03 6.80
C LEU A 378 -29.22 9.48 8.14
N GLY A 379 -27.93 9.61 8.46
CA GLY A 379 -27.38 9.27 9.77
C GLY A 379 -28.03 10.05 10.92
N LEU A 380 -28.31 11.34 10.71
CA LEU A 380 -29.07 12.17 11.67
C LEU A 380 -30.52 11.69 11.84
N VAL A 381 -31.20 11.29 10.75
CA VAL A 381 -32.55 10.71 10.81
C VAL A 381 -32.54 9.40 11.61
N VAL A 382 -31.66 8.46 11.28
CA VAL A 382 -31.52 7.17 11.99
C VAL A 382 -31.17 7.37 13.47
N SER A 383 -30.23 8.28 13.77
CA SER A 383 -29.85 8.62 15.15
C SER A 383 -31.05 9.15 15.95
N ARG A 384 -31.85 10.06 15.36
CA ARG A 384 -33.02 10.65 16.02
C ARG A 384 -34.20 9.69 16.14
N SER A 385 -34.48 8.87 15.13
CA SER A 385 -35.67 8.01 15.09
C SER A 385 -35.50 6.63 15.74
N ILE A 386 -34.26 6.11 15.82
CA ILE A 386 -33.99 4.74 16.30
C ILE A 386 -33.04 4.77 17.50
N ALA A 387 -31.83 5.31 17.35
CA ALA A 387 -30.78 5.15 18.36
C ALA A 387 -31.09 5.87 19.68
N ARG A 388 -31.51 7.14 19.62
CA ARG A 388 -31.87 7.92 20.83
C ARG A 388 -33.05 7.32 21.61
N PRO A 389 -34.18 6.93 20.98
CA PRO A 389 -35.26 6.23 21.67
C PRO A 389 -34.84 4.90 22.31
N LEU A 390 -33.99 4.10 21.66
CA LEU A 390 -33.49 2.84 22.21
C LEU A 390 -32.60 3.05 23.44
N SER A 391 -31.66 4.02 23.39
CA SER A 391 -30.82 4.36 24.56
C SER A 391 -31.67 4.76 25.77
N LYS A 392 -32.70 5.59 25.59
CA LYS A 392 -33.63 5.95 26.67
C LYS A 392 -34.38 4.75 27.27
N LEU A 393 -34.67 3.73 26.46
CA LEU A 393 -35.29 2.48 26.93
C LEU A 393 -34.31 1.64 27.75
N THR A 394 -33.05 1.54 27.32
CA THR A 394 -31.99 0.85 28.06
C THR A 394 -31.74 1.49 29.42
N ASP A 395 -31.57 2.81 29.48
CA ASP A 395 -31.34 3.55 30.74
C ASP A 395 -32.49 3.34 31.74
N ALA A 396 -33.73 3.32 31.25
CA ALA A 396 -34.89 3.07 32.09
C ALA A 396 -35.00 1.61 32.55
N ALA A 397 -34.61 0.65 31.70
CA ALA A 397 -34.52 -0.76 32.07
C ALA A 397 -33.54 -0.99 33.21
N GLU A 398 -32.36 -0.37 33.16
CA GLU A 398 -31.39 -0.44 34.26
C GLU A 398 -31.93 0.17 35.55
N ARG A 399 -32.57 1.35 35.49
CA ARG A 399 -33.11 2.02 36.69
C ARG A 399 -34.21 1.22 37.37
N ILE A 400 -35.10 0.59 36.59
CA ILE A 400 -36.09 -0.35 37.13
C ILE A 400 -35.42 -1.58 37.73
N GLY A 401 -34.38 -2.12 37.10
CA GLY A 401 -33.57 -3.22 37.64
C GLY A 401 -32.90 -2.89 38.99
N ARG A 402 -32.68 -1.60 39.29
CA ARG A 402 -32.18 -1.09 40.58
C ARG A 402 -33.29 -0.80 41.61
N GLY A 403 -34.54 -1.09 41.29
CA GLY A 403 -35.69 -0.89 42.19
C GLY A 403 -36.40 0.47 42.05
N GLU A 404 -36.01 1.34 41.12
CA GLU A 404 -36.71 2.60 40.85
C GLU A 404 -38.00 2.38 40.01
N LEU A 405 -38.97 1.66 40.57
CA LEU A 405 -40.18 1.19 39.86
C LEU A 405 -41.12 2.33 39.41
N ALA A 406 -40.89 3.55 39.88
CA ALA A 406 -41.55 4.77 39.40
C ALA A 406 -40.99 5.29 38.05
N THR A 407 -39.88 4.75 37.55
CA THR A 407 -39.25 5.19 36.29
C THR A 407 -40.20 4.96 35.11
N ARG A 408 -40.31 5.95 34.21
CA ARG A 408 -41.14 5.88 32.99
C ARG A 408 -40.37 6.44 31.79
N VAL A 409 -40.50 5.79 30.64
CA VAL A 409 -39.96 6.25 29.36
C VAL A 409 -40.99 7.13 28.65
N ALA A 410 -40.66 8.40 28.46
CA ALA A 410 -41.43 9.31 27.61
C ALA A 410 -41.11 9.03 26.13
N SER A 411 -42.14 8.72 25.33
CA SER A 411 -42.02 8.48 23.90
C SER A 411 -43.33 8.85 23.20
N ASP A 412 -43.29 9.95 22.44
CA ASP A 412 -44.42 10.43 21.63
C ASP A 412 -44.55 9.67 20.29
N SER A 413 -43.73 8.64 20.08
CA SER A 413 -43.72 7.90 18.83
C SER A 413 -44.94 6.98 18.69
N ALA A 414 -45.53 6.97 17.50
CA ALA A 414 -46.57 6.02 17.10
C ALA A 414 -46.01 4.69 16.54
N ASP A 415 -44.69 4.61 16.31
CA ASP A 415 -44.04 3.43 15.73
C ASP A 415 -43.72 2.33 16.76
N GLU A 416 -43.02 1.29 16.30
CA GLU A 416 -42.64 0.12 17.09
C GLU A 416 -41.86 0.47 18.36
N VAL A 417 -41.05 1.54 18.34
CA VAL A 417 -40.28 1.94 19.53
C VAL A 417 -41.19 2.61 20.56
N GLY A 418 -42.16 3.40 20.11
CA GLY A 418 -43.20 3.94 20.99
C GLY A 418 -44.11 2.85 21.59
N ILE A 419 -44.44 1.81 20.83
CA ILE A 419 -45.16 0.64 21.35
C ILE A 419 -44.34 -0.04 22.46
N LEU A 420 -43.03 -0.24 22.24
CA LEU A 420 -42.13 -0.84 23.21
C LEU A 420 -42.05 0.00 24.51
N SER A 421 -41.93 1.32 24.42
CA SER A 421 -41.98 2.21 25.60
C SER A 421 -43.28 2.09 26.40
N ARG A 422 -44.44 1.98 25.72
CA ARG A 422 -45.75 1.81 26.38
C ARG A 422 -45.96 0.41 26.97
N ALA A 423 -45.28 -0.62 26.46
CA ALA A 423 -45.28 -1.94 27.07
C ALA A 423 -44.39 -1.95 28.33
N PHE A 424 -43.18 -1.39 28.22
CA PHE A 424 -42.22 -1.27 29.32
C PHE A 424 -42.78 -0.48 30.51
N ASN A 425 -43.43 0.66 30.28
CA ASN A 425 -44.04 1.46 31.34
C ASN A 425 -45.16 0.73 32.11
N ARG A 426 -45.90 -0.18 31.46
CA ARG A 426 -46.94 -1.00 32.13
C ARG A 426 -46.35 -2.12 32.97
N MET A 427 -45.24 -2.71 32.53
CA MET A 427 -44.48 -3.68 33.34
C MET A 427 -43.95 -3.02 34.62
N ALA A 428 -43.40 -1.80 34.51
CA ALA A 428 -42.93 -1.00 35.63
C ALA A 428 -44.01 -0.74 36.70
N GLU A 429 -45.21 -0.38 36.23
CA GLU A 429 -46.38 -0.08 37.05
C GLU A 429 -46.93 -1.32 37.77
N ALA A 430 -47.00 -2.46 37.08
CA ALA A 430 -47.39 -3.74 37.69
C ALA A 430 -46.42 -4.17 38.80
N LEU A 431 -45.11 -3.94 38.62
CA LEU A 431 -44.08 -4.30 39.61
C LEU A 431 -44.12 -3.40 40.86
N ALA A 432 -44.51 -2.14 40.72
CA ALA A 432 -44.65 -1.20 41.83
C ALA A 432 -45.83 -1.51 42.77
N ALA A 433 -46.81 -2.29 42.32
CA ALA A 433 -48.02 -2.62 43.08
C ALA A 433 -47.87 -3.84 44.00
N SER A 434 -46.76 -4.58 43.94
CA SER A 434 -46.62 -5.91 44.56
C SER A 434 -45.70 -5.94 45.79
N THR A 435 -45.98 -5.11 46.78
CA THR A 435 -45.28 -5.11 48.09
C THR A 435 -46.31 -5.04 49.22
N VAL A 436 -46.13 -5.83 50.28
CA VAL A 436 -47.21 -6.66 50.87
C VAL A 436 -47.32 -6.53 52.41
N SER A 437 -48.35 -7.10 53.04
CA SER A 437 -48.56 -7.18 54.51
C SER A 437 -48.31 -8.59 55.06
N LEU A 438 -47.81 -8.78 56.30
CA LEU A 438 -47.65 -10.02 57.13
C LEU A 438 -47.49 -11.42 56.47
N ASP A 439 -48.30 -11.81 55.49
CA ASP A 439 -47.87 -12.67 54.37
C ASP A 439 -46.57 -12.16 53.72
N GLN A 440 -46.22 -10.87 53.85
CA GLN A 440 -44.90 -10.36 53.51
C GLN A 440 -43.81 -10.88 54.45
N LEU A 441 -44.10 -11.18 55.71
CA LEU A 441 -43.10 -11.72 56.63
C LEU A 441 -42.97 -13.24 56.52
N SER A 442 -44.07 -13.97 56.33
CA SER A 442 -43.94 -15.40 55.94
C SER A 442 -43.36 -15.48 54.54
N GLY A 443 -43.89 -14.72 53.57
CA GLY A 443 -43.38 -14.61 52.21
C GLY A 443 -41.93 -14.18 52.12
N VAL A 444 -41.44 -13.24 52.94
CA VAL A 444 -39.99 -12.92 53.01
C VAL A 444 -39.21 -14.10 53.58
N ILE A 445 -39.65 -14.75 54.66
CA ILE A 445 -38.97 -15.94 55.19
C ILE A 445 -38.99 -17.08 54.17
N ASP A 446 -40.08 -17.24 53.42
CA ASP A 446 -40.34 -18.34 52.51
C ASP A 446 -39.73 -18.10 51.11
N SER A 447 -39.54 -16.84 50.72
CA SER A 447 -38.82 -16.38 49.52
C SER A 447 -37.36 -16.02 49.79
N MET A 448 -36.89 -16.07 51.05
CA MET A 448 -35.47 -15.89 51.37
C MET A 448 -34.66 -17.00 50.70
N ALA A 449 -33.76 -16.60 49.79
CA ALA A 449 -32.92 -17.53 49.04
C ALA A 449 -31.93 -18.31 49.93
N GLY A 450 -31.64 -17.81 51.14
CA GLY A 450 -30.91 -18.56 52.16
C GLY A 450 -31.83 -19.53 52.90
N ALA A 451 -31.38 -20.76 53.10
CA ALA A 451 -32.07 -21.73 53.92
C ALA A 451 -32.09 -21.26 55.37
N LEU A 452 -33.29 -21.13 55.94
CA LEU A 452 -33.51 -20.75 57.33
C LEU A 452 -34.14 -21.93 58.07
N LEU A 453 -33.49 -22.33 59.16
CA LEU A 453 -34.01 -23.31 60.11
C LEU A 453 -34.10 -22.66 61.50
N VAL A 454 -35.20 -22.87 62.20
CA VAL A 454 -35.34 -22.54 63.62
C VAL A 454 -35.29 -23.84 64.39
N LEU A 455 -34.47 -23.88 65.45
CA LEU A 455 -34.32 -25.04 66.33
C LEU A 455 -34.93 -24.74 67.70
N GLY A 456 -35.48 -25.76 68.35
CA GLY A 456 -35.84 -25.75 69.76
C GLY A 456 -34.61 -25.71 70.68
N PRO A 457 -34.80 -25.53 71.99
CA PRO A 457 -33.71 -25.52 72.97
C PRO A 457 -33.04 -26.90 73.14
N ASP A 458 -33.66 -27.96 72.62
CA ASP A 458 -33.16 -29.33 72.54
C ASP A 458 -32.44 -29.66 71.22
N GLY A 459 -32.26 -28.67 70.33
CA GLY A 459 -31.57 -28.85 69.04
C GLY A 459 -32.41 -29.49 67.92
N ARG A 460 -33.71 -29.73 68.14
CA ARG A 460 -34.63 -30.24 67.10
C ARG A 460 -35.16 -29.11 66.24
N ILE A 461 -35.37 -29.38 64.95
CA ILE A 461 -35.90 -28.40 64.00
C ILE A 461 -37.39 -28.13 64.30
N THR A 462 -37.76 -26.88 64.54
CA THR A 462 -39.14 -26.43 64.88
C THR A 462 -39.78 -25.59 63.77
N ARG A 463 -38.99 -24.98 62.88
CA ARG A 463 -39.46 -24.34 61.65
C ARG A 463 -38.39 -24.43 60.57
N VAL A 464 -38.81 -24.56 59.31
CA VAL A 464 -37.97 -24.41 58.12
C VAL A 464 -38.66 -23.51 57.12
N ASN A 465 -37.90 -22.79 56.29
CA ASN A 465 -38.42 -22.18 55.08
C ASN A 465 -38.30 -23.15 53.87
N PRO A 466 -38.99 -22.90 52.74
CA PRO A 466 -38.89 -23.74 51.55
C PRO A 466 -37.47 -23.83 50.98
N ALA A 467 -36.66 -22.76 51.10
CA ALA A 467 -35.26 -22.79 50.69
C ALA A 467 -34.44 -23.80 51.50
N ALA A 468 -34.72 -23.98 52.81
CA ALA A 468 -34.08 -25.02 53.62
C ALA A 468 -34.52 -26.43 53.19
N ALA A 469 -35.81 -26.65 52.97
CA ALA A 469 -36.30 -27.93 52.47
C ALA A 469 -35.69 -28.30 51.11
N ALA A 470 -35.67 -27.35 50.16
CA ALA A 470 -35.07 -27.54 48.84
C ALA A 470 -33.54 -27.75 48.87
N LEU A 471 -32.83 -27.09 49.79
CA LEU A 471 -31.38 -27.24 49.94
C LEU A 471 -30.97 -28.67 50.32
N VAL A 472 -31.72 -29.31 51.23
CA VAL A 472 -31.47 -30.69 51.69
C VAL A 472 -32.34 -31.75 51.01
N GLY A 473 -33.29 -31.36 50.14
CA GLY A 473 -34.10 -32.30 49.36
C GLY A 473 -35.07 -33.17 50.18
N PHE A 474 -35.42 -32.74 51.40
CA PHE A 474 -36.43 -33.39 52.25
C PHE A 474 -37.70 -32.54 52.26
N GLU A 475 -38.86 -33.18 52.43
CA GLU A 475 -40.11 -32.45 52.61
C GLU A 475 -40.11 -31.71 53.95
N PRO A 476 -40.72 -30.51 54.07
CA PRO A 476 -40.74 -29.75 55.32
C PRO A 476 -41.23 -30.56 56.52
N ALA A 477 -42.25 -31.40 56.32
CA ALA A 477 -42.80 -32.27 57.36
C ALA A 477 -41.83 -33.39 57.82
N GLU A 478 -40.88 -33.82 56.98
CA GLU A 478 -39.83 -34.78 57.34
C GLU A 478 -38.67 -34.13 58.11
N LEU A 479 -38.57 -32.80 58.06
CA LEU A 479 -37.55 -32.01 58.76
C LEU A 479 -38.00 -31.58 60.16
N LEU A 480 -39.29 -31.30 60.35
CA LEU A 480 -39.82 -30.89 61.66
C LEU A 480 -39.67 -32.00 62.72
N GLY A 481 -39.17 -31.63 63.89
CA GLY A 481 -38.85 -32.54 65.00
C GLY A 481 -37.55 -33.33 64.83
N ARG A 482 -36.90 -33.29 63.66
CA ARG A 482 -35.64 -34.00 63.39
C ARG A 482 -34.45 -33.31 64.09
N PRO A 483 -33.44 -34.05 64.57
CA PRO A 483 -32.19 -33.45 65.07
C PRO A 483 -31.48 -32.70 63.93
N PHE A 484 -30.92 -31.53 64.23
CA PHE A 484 -30.15 -30.76 63.24
C PHE A 484 -28.88 -31.48 62.74
N GLU A 485 -28.29 -32.34 63.57
CA GLU A 485 -27.04 -33.05 63.27
C GLU A 485 -27.14 -34.02 62.09
N ASP A 486 -28.32 -34.64 61.87
CA ASP A 486 -28.62 -35.50 60.72
C ASP A 486 -28.32 -34.83 59.36
N LEU A 487 -28.42 -33.49 59.30
CA LEU A 487 -28.21 -32.72 58.08
C LEU A 487 -26.75 -32.29 57.90
N SER A 488 -25.90 -32.38 58.93
CA SER A 488 -24.53 -31.83 58.98
C SER A 488 -23.55 -32.79 59.70
N PRO A 489 -23.30 -34.00 59.16
CA PRO A 489 -22.54 -35.07 59.84
C PRO A 489 -21.06 -34.77 60.09
N ASP A 490 -20.49 -33.71 59.50
CA ASP A 490 -19.10 -33.26 59.77
C ASP A 490 -18.92 -32.65 61.18
N GLY A 491 -19.99 -32.46 61.96
CA GLY A 491 -19.94 -31.90 63.31
C GLY A 491 -19.84 -32.96 64.41
N ARG A 492 -18.91 -32.78 65.36
CA ARG A 492 -19.02 -33.46 66.67
C ARG A 492 -20.28 -32.92 67.39
N PRO A 493 -21.21 -33.77 67.88
CA PRO A 493 -22.51 -33.36 68.44
C PRO A 493 -22.41 -32.17 69.43
N ASP A 494 -21.59 -32.33 70.46
CA ASP A 494 -21.47 -31.38 71.58
C ASP A 494 -20.87 -30.00 71.21
N SER A 495 -20.48 -29.76 69.96
CA SER A 495 -19.69 -28.57 69.58
C SER A 495 -20.49 -27.40 68.99
N ALA A 496 -21.47 -27.67 68.11
CA ALA A 496 -22.14 -26.63 67.33
C ALA A 496 -23.19 -25.86 68.15
N LEU A 497 -24.16 -26.60 68.70
CA LEU A 497 -25.22 -26.05 69.56
C LEU A 497 -24.63 -25.41 70.82
N ALA A 498 -23.62 -26.02 71.44
CA ALA A 498 -22.95 -25.44 72.61
C ALA A 498 -22.20 -24.13 72.30
N THR A 499 -21.67 -23.97 71.08
CA THR A 499 -20.99 -22.72 70.68
C THR A 499 -22.01 -21.64 70.33
N MET A 500 -23.12 -21.99 69.68
CA MET A 500 -24.27 -21.09 69.49
C MET A 500 -24.99 -20.75 70.81
N ALA A 501 -24.93 -21.59 71.84
CA ALA A 501 -25.46 -21.29 73.17
C ALA A 501 -24.57 -20.28 73.94
N ARG A 502 -23.28 -20.21 73.61
CA ARG A 502 -22.30 -19.26 74.16
C ARG A 502 -22.22 -17.92 73.41
N GLY A 503 -22.75 -17.83 72.18
CA GLY A 503 -22.67 -16.62 71.36
C GLY A 503 -23.32 -16.80 69.98
N SER A 504 -22.71 -16.24 68.93
CA SER A 504 -23.10 -16.45 67.54
C SER A 504 -21.97 -17.10 66.75
N VAL A 505 -22.29 -18.06 65.88
CA VAL A 505 -21.39 -18.59 64.87
C VAL A 505 -21.68 -17.86 63.57
N ALA A 506 -20.70 -17.13 63.04
CA ALA A 506 -20.83 -16.39 61.78
C ALA A 506 -20.02 -17.07 60.67
N SER A 507 -20.67 -17.34 59.54
CA SER A 507 -20.07 -17.67 58.25
C SER A 507 -18.96 -18.73 58.25
N MET A 508 -19.26 -19.93 58.76
CA MET A 508 -18.38 -21.10 58.67
C MET A 508 -18.83 -22.00 57.51
N GLU A 509 -17.91 -22.40 56.61
CA GLU A 509 -18.23 -23.38 55.58
C GLU A 509 -18.49 -24.76 56.22
N ARG A 510 -19.60 -25.39 55.82
CA ARG A 510 -19.99 -26.75 56.22
C ARG A 510 -20.51 -27.52 55.01
N ARG A 511 -20.65 -28.83 55.14
CA ARG A 511 -21.36 -29.66 54.17
C ARG A 511 -22.68 -30.11 54.74
N PHE A 512 -23.76 -29.81 54.01
CA PHE A 512 -25.07 -30.39 54.27
C PHE A 512 -25.26 -31.64 53.41
N VAL A 513 -25.97 -32.65 53.92
CA VAL A 513 -26.26 -33.88 53.18
C VAL A 513 -27.73 -33.88 52.76
N ARG A 514 -27.95 -34.13 51.47
CA ARG A 514 -29.29 -34.24 50.89
C ARG A 514 -29.90 -35.63 51.08
N ARG A 515 -31.21 -35.73 50.87
CA ARG A 515 -31.99 -36.98 50.84
C ARG A 515 -31.42 -38.05 49.88
N ASP A 516 -30.81 -37.62 48.78
CA ASP A 516 -30.16 -38.45 47.76
C ASP A 516 -28.70 -38.83 48.12
N ALA A 517 -28.27 -38.54 49.36
CA ALA A 517 -26.91 -38.66 49.87
C ALA A 517 -25.84 -37.77 49.18
N ILE A 518 -26.25 -36.81 48.33
CA ILE A 518 -25.34 -35.83 47.73
C ILE A 518 -24.97 -34.75 48.76
N SER A 519 -23.69 -34.40 48.80
CA SER A 519 -23.16 -33.38 49.71
C SER A 519 -23.16 -31.99 49.05
N VAL A 520 -23.65 -30.98 49.76
CA VAL A 520 -23.75 -29.58 49.31
C VAL A 520 -22.89 -28.69 50.20
N PRO A 521 -21.96 -27.89 49.65
CA PRO A 521 -21.21 -26.90 50.43
C PRO A 521 -22.13 -25.71 50.79
N VAL A 522 -22.17 -25.36 52.07
CA VAL A 522 -23.01 -24.27 52.58
C VAL A 522 -22.20 -23.33 53.47
N ALA A 523 -22.44 -22.02 53.35
CA ALA A 523 -22.02 -21.06 54.35
C ALA A 523 -23.03 -21.09 55.50
N PHE A 524 -22.60 -21.59 56.65
CA PHE A 524 -23.44 -21.76 57.83
C PHE A 524 -23.21 -20.64 58.86
N SER A 525 -24.30 -20.02 59.30
CA SER A 525 -24.33 -19.08 60.42
C SER A 525 -25.44 -19.48 61.40
N GLY A 526 -25.27 -19.23 62.69
CA GLY A 526 -26.28 -19.55 63.68
C GLY A 526 -26.16 -18.73 64.95
N ALA A 527 -27.30 -18.36 65.54
CA ALA A 527 -27.38 -17.60 66.78
C ALA A 527 -28.46 -18.16 67.71
N ALA A 528 -28.24 -18.08 69.03
CA ALA A 528 -29.27 -18.37 70.02
C ALA A 528 -30.36 -17.28 70.04
N LEU A 529 -31.62 -17.71 69.97
CA LEU A 529 -32.78 -16.89 70.27
C LEU A 529 -32.98 -16.88 71.79
N ARG A 530 -32.90 -15.70 72.41
CA ARG A 530 -33.06 -15.52 73.86
C ARG A 530 -34.37 -14.81 74.17
N ASP A 531 -34.93 -15.09 75.34
CA ASP A 531 -35.97 -14.24 75.94
C ASP A 531 -35.37 -13.03 76.67
N GLU A 532 -36.24 -12.13 77.13
CA GLU A 532 -35.88 -10.93 77.90
C GLU A 532 -35.15 -11.25 79.22
N GLY A 533 -35.25 -12.48 79.71
CA GLY A 533 -34.50 -13.01 80.87
C GLY A 533 -33.15 -13.63 80.49
N GLY A 534 -32.71 -13.52 79.23
CA GLY A 534 -31.44 -14.05 78.72
C GLY A 534 -31.40 -15.57 78.51
N ARG A 535 -32.50 -16.29 78.77
CA ARG A 535 -32.57 -17.75 78.62
C ARG A 535 -32.74 -18.10 77.14
N VAL A 536 -32.07 -19.17 76.71
CA VAL A 536 -32.17 -19.63 75.32
C VAL A 536 -33.52 -20.31 75.12
N ARG A 537 -34.36 -19.74 74.24
CA ARG A 537 -35.64 -20.34 73.81
C ARG A 537 -35.50 -21.23 72.58
N GLY A 538 -34.41 -21.10 71.85
CA GLY A 538 -34.13 -21.86 70.64
C GLY A 538 -32.95 -21.25 69.88
N PHE A 539 -32.78 -21.63 68.62
CA PHE A 539 -31.72 -21.12 67.76
C PHE A 539 -32.28 -20.76 66.39
N VAL A 540 -31.70 -19.76 65.73
CA VAL A 540 -31.91 -19.51 64.30
C VAL A 540 -30.62 -19.85 63.57
N CYS A 541 -30.75 -20.68 62.54
CA CYS A 541 -29.70 -21.16 61.67
C CYS A 541 -29.97 -20.66 60.25
N LEU A 542 -28.93 -20.12 59.62
CA LEU A 542 -28.91 -19.74 58.21
C LEU A 542 -27.86 -20.60 57.50
N ALA A 543 -28.25 -21.24 56.41
CA ALA A 543 -27.34 -21.94 55.51
C ALA A 543 -27.53 -21.38 54.10
N GLN A 544 -26.46 -20.89 53.48
CA GLN A 544 -26.51 -20.43 52.10
C GLN A 544 -25.80 -21.44 51.20
N ASP A 545 -26.49 -21.93 50.16
CA ASP A 545 -25.88 -22.83 49.17
C ASP A 545 -24.73 -22.11 48.46
N LEU A 546 -23.50 -22.59 48.64
CA LEU A 546 -22.33 -22.06 47.96
C LEU A 546 -22.16 -22.63 46.56
N SER A 547 -23.03 -23.54 46.10
CA SER A 547 -22.92 -24.16 44.77
C SER A 547 -23.10 -23.16 43.63
N SER A 548 -23.92 -22.12 43.78
CA SER A 548 -24.01 -21.03 42.80
C SER A 548 -22.84 -20.06 42.94
N HIS A 549 -22.42 -19.73 44.17
CA HIS A 549 -21.28 -18.86 44.43
C HIS A 549 -19.97 -19.43 43.88
N LYS A 550 -19.64 -20.69 44.20
CA LYS A 550 -18.46 -21.41 43.66
C LYS A 550 -18.53 -21.62 42.14
N ARG A 551 -19.73 -21.70 41.55
CA ARG A 551 -19.91 -21.70 40.08
C ARG A 551 -19.64 -20.31 39.48
N MET A 552 -20.21 -19.24 40.03
CA MET A 552 -19.93 -17.87 39.59
C MET A 552 -18.47 -17.48 39.82
N GLU A 553 -17.83 -17.95 40.88
CA GLU A 553 -16.40 -17.79 41.16
C GLU A 553 -15.55 -18.55 40.12
N ALA A 554 -15.96 -19.76 39.71
CA ALA A 554 -15.32 -20.52 38.65
C ALA A 554 -15.56 -19.93 37.25
N ASP A 555 -16.75 -19.39 36.97
CA ASP A 555 -17.10 -18.72 35.71
C ASP A 555 -16.43 -17.34 35.61
N LEU A 556 -16.29 -16.62 36.73
CA LEU A 556 -15.51 -15.38 36.82
C LEU A 556 -14.01 -15.66 36.64
N ARG A 557 -13.46 -16.71 37.29
CA ARG A 557 -12.09 -17.17 37.00
C ARG A 557 -11.91 -17.58 35.54
N ARG A 558 -12.92 -18.20 34.91
CA ARG A 558 -12.90 -18.52 33.48
C ARG A 558 -12.90 -17.26 32.62
N SER A 559 -13.79 -16.30 32.90
CA SER A 559 -13.88 -15.03 32.15
C SER A 559 -12.65 -14.14 32.34
N LEU A 560 -12.03 -14.16 33.53
CA LEU A 560 -10.73 -13.53 33.77
C LEU A 560 -9.64 -14.22 32.96
N GLY A 561 -9.56 -15.56 32.96
CA GLY A 561 -8.64 -16.31 32.11
C GLY A 561 -8.84 -16.06 30.61
N GLU A 562 -10.10 -15.97 30.14
CA GLU A 562 -10.43 -15.61 28.76
C GLU A 562 -9.96 -14.18 28.41
N LYS A 563 -10.14 -13.21 29.32
CA LYS A 563 -9.65 -11.84 29.16
C LYS A 563 -8.12 -11.74 29.18
N GLU A 564 -7.46 -12.47 30.08
CA GLU A 564 -6.00 -12.57 30.13
C GLU A 564 -5.43 -13.18 28.83
N VAL A 565 -6.08 -14.21 28.29
CA VAL A 565 -5.72 -14.80 26.99
C VAL A 565 -5.95 -13.81 25.86
N LEU A 566 -7.06 -13.06 25.86
CA LEU A 566 -7.35 -12.04 24.85
C LEU A 566 -6.34 -10.89 24.88
N LEU A 567 -5.96 -10.39 26.06
CA LEU A 567 -4.91 -9.38 26.21
C LEU A 567 -3.58 -9.92 25.67
N ARG A 568 -3.19 -11.14 26.08
CA ARG A 568 -1.95 -11.79 25.59
C ARG A 568 -1.92 -11.92 24.07
N GLU A 569 -3.05 -12.27 23.45
CA GLU A 569 -3.23 -12.31 21.99
C GLU A 569 -3.09 -10.93 21.34
N VAL A 570 -3.63 -9.86 21.95
CA VAL A 570 -3.42 -8.48 21.48
C VAL A 570 -1.94 -8.10 21.53
N HIS A 571 -1.23 -8.40 22.62
CA HIS A 571 0.21 -8.12 22.74
C HIS A 571 1.05 -8.92 21.73
N HIS A 572 0.71 -10.20 21.49
CA HIS A 572 1.33 -10.97 20.40
C HIS A 572 1.05 -10.35 19.02
N ARG A 573 -0.14 -9.81 18.77
CA ARG A 573 -0.45 -9.11 17.50
C ARG A 573 0.31 -7.79 17.34
N VAL A 574 0.45 -6.99 18.39
CA VAL A 574 1.26 -5.75 18.37
C VAL A 574 2.71 -6.08 18.03
N LYS A 575 3.29 -7.10 18.69
CA LYS A 575 4.62 -7.64 18.36
C LYS A 575 4.73 -8.04 16.89
N ASN A 576 3.82 -8.87 16.40
CA ASN A 576 3.86 -9.38 15.02
C ASN A 576 3.75 -8.24 13.99
N ASN A 577 2.90 -7.23 14.25
CA ASN A 577 2.76 -6.06 13.38
C ASN A 577 4.05 -5.25 13.31
N LEU A 578 4.68 -4.97 14.46
CA LEU A 578 5.97 -4.26 14.51
C LEU A 578 7.09 -5.06 13.83
N GLN A 579 7.10 -6.39 13.95
CA GLN A 579 8.03 -7.25 13.23
C GLN A 579 7.83 -7.18 11.71
N VAL A 580 6.59 -7.17 11.21
CA VAL A 580 6.29 -6.99 9.78
C VAL A 580 6.77 -5.62 9.28
N VAL A 581 6.56 -4.55 10.05
CA VAL A 581 7.07 -3.21 9.70
C VAL A 581 8.60 -3.20 9.64
N SER A 582 9.30 -3.84 10.58
CA SER A 582 10.76 -3.96 10.53
C SER A 582 11.23 -4.73 9.28
N SER A 583 10.58 -5.86 8.94
CA SER A 583 10.90 -6.62 7.73
C SER A 583 10.68 -5.84 6.43
N LEU A 584 9.64 -5.01 6.36
CA LEU A 584 9.40 -4.15 5.20
C LEU A 584 10.48 -3.07 5.06
N LEU A 585 10.91 -2.46 6.18
CA LEU A 585 12.02 -1.51 6.19
C LEU A 585 13.37 -2.15 5.85
N ALA A 586 13.60 -3.40 6.26
CA ALA A 586 14.77 -4.18 5.86
C ALA A 586 14.79 -4.42 4.34
N LEU A 587 13.66 -4.85 3.76
CA LEU A 587 13.51 -5.03 2.31
C LEU A 587 13.68 -3.72 1.54
N GLN A 588 13.15 -2.61 2.04
CA GLN A 588 13.36 -1.29 1.43
C GLN A 588 14.81 -0.82 1.56
N SER A 589 15.50 -1.11 2.68
CA SER A 589 16.89 -0.69 2.85
C SER A 589 17.85 -1.31 1.83
N HIS A 590 17.53 -2.48 1.28
CA HIS A 590 18.31 -3.09 0.19
C HIS A 590 18.26 -2.32 -1.15
N SER A 591 17.26 -1.45 -1.37
CA SER A 591 17.18 -0.61 -2.58
C SER A 591 17.74 0.80 -2.38
N VAL A 592 18.23 1.12 -1.18
CA VAL A 592 18.81 2.43 -0.86
C VAL A 592 20.29 2.43 -1.22
N THR A 593 20.68 3.31 -2.15
CA THR A 593 22.06 3.44 -2.64
C THR A 593 22.90 4.52 -1.95
N ASP A 594 22.26 5.52 -1.31
CA ASP A 594 22.96 6.53 -0.50
C ASP A 594 23.35 5.94 0.86
N PRO A 595 24.65 5.89 1.21
CA PRO A 595 25.10 5.39 2.51
C PRO A 595 24.49 6.13 3.71
N ARG A 596 24.20 7.43 3.58
CA ARG A 596 23.62 8.23 4.68
C ARG A 596 22.14 7.92 4.87
N ALA A 597 21.40 7.71 3.78
CA ALA A 597 20.04 7.20 3.85
C ALA A 597 20.02 5.77 4.43
N LEU A 598 20.93 4.89 4.01
CA LEU A 598 21.02 3.51 4.52
C LEU A 598 21.25 3.47 6.04
N GLU A 599 22.16 4.32 6.56
CA GLU A 599 22.38 4.51 7.99
C GLU A 599 21.09 4.92 8.73
N ARG A 600 20.30 5.86 8.17
CA ARG A 600 19.00 6.26 8.75
C ARG A 600 17.93 5.15 8.69
N PHE A 601 17.94 4.31 7.66
CA PHE A 601 17.05 3.14 7.59
C PHE A 601 17.42 2.11 8.67
N GLN A 602 18.71 1.86 8.90
CA GLN A 602 19.20 0.98 9.97
C GLN A 602 18.86 1.56 11.36
N GLU A 603 19.11 2.85 11.59
CA GLU A 603 18.73 3.58 12.82
C GLU A 603 17.21 3.53 13.09
N SER A 604 16.39 3.35 12.06
CA SER A 604 14.92 3.20 12.18
C SER A 604 14.52 1.74 12.51
N GLN A 605 15.19 0.75 11.93
CA GLN A 605 15.00 -0.67 12.25
C GLN A 605 15.43 -0.98 13.69
N ASP A 606 16.61 -0.50 14.11
CA ASP A 606 17.12 -0.60 15.49
C ASP A 606 16.06 -0.18 16.52
N ARG A 607 15.39 0.95 16.26
CA ARG A 607 14.36 1.52 17.14
C ARG A 607 13.06 0.71 17.17
N ILE A 608 12.65 0.14 16.04
CA ILE A 608 11.49 -0.78 16.02
C ILE A 608 11.83 -2.08 16.77
N HIS A 609 13.05 -2.60 16.62
CA HIS A 609 13.52 -3.75 17.39
C HIS A 609 13.59 -3.46 18.90
N ALA A 610 14.06 -2.28 19.30
CA ALA A 610 14.03 -1.84 20.70
C ALA A 610 12.61 -1.71 21.26
N LEU A 611 11.66 -1.14 20.49
CA LEU A 611 10.24 -1.06 20.87
C LEU A 611 9.61 -2.44 21.05
N VAL A 612 9.87 -3.37 20.12
CA VAL A 612 9.43 -4.78 20.22
C VAL A 612 10.00 -5.45 21.47
N PHE A 613 11.28 -5.23 21.77
CA PHE A 613 11.93 -5.81 22.95
C PHE A 613 11.37 -5.22 24.27
N VAL A 614 11.25 -3.90 24.37
CA VAL A 614 10.66 -3.22 25.53
C VAL A 614 9.23 -3.71 25.78
N HIS A 615 8.43 -3.86 24.71
CA HIS A 615 7.08 -4.39 24.78
C HIS A 615 7.05 -5.87 25.22
N ASP A 616 7.90 -6.73 24.63
CA ASP A 616 8.06 -8.12 25.05
C ASP A 616 8.40 -8.24 26.55
N LEU A 617 9.30 -7.41 27.05
CA LEU A 617 9.78 -7.47 28.43
C LEU A 617 8.67 -7.17 29.45
N LEU A 618 7.82 -6.18 29.17
CA LEU A 618 6.69 -5.79 30.01
C LEU A 618 5.61 -6.89 30.04
N TYR A 619 5.18 -7.34 28.86
CA TYR A 619 4.06 -8.29 28.71
C TYR A 619 4.45 -9.76 28.91
N SER A 620 5.74 -10.07 29.10
CA SER A 620 6.20 -11.39 29.58
C SER A 620 6.07 -11.55 31.10
N SER A 621 5.85 -10.46 31.85
CA SER A 621 5.63 -10.52 33.30
C SER A 621 4.22 -11.03 33.64
N ARG A 622 4.05 -11.66 34.80
CA ARG A 622 2.74 -12.20 35.23
C ARG A 622 1.78 -11.16 35.82
N ASN A 623 2.23 -9.92 36.02
CA ASN A 623 1.48 -8.90 36.74
C ASN A 623 1.08 -7.77 35.78
N VAL A 624 -0.20 -7.77 35.37
CA VAL A 624 -0.67 -6.97 34.22
C VAL A 624 -0.98 -5.50 34.60
N GLY A 625 -1.14 -5.21 35.90
CA GLY A 625 -1.58 -3.90 36.39
C GLY A 625 -0.49 -2.92 36.84
N SER A 626 0.70 -3.42 37.18
CA SER A 626 1.81 -2.61 37.70
C SER A 626 3.15 -3.29 37.47
N ILE A 627 4.14 -2.51 37.06
CA ILE A 627 5.51 -2.92 36.78
C ILE A 627 6.43 -2.38 37.89
N ASP A 628 7.14 -3.29 38.55
CA ASP A 628 8.27 -2.97 39.42
C ASP A 628 9.44 -2.50 38.54
N LEU A 629 9.85 -1.24 38.73
CA LEU A 629 10.77 -0.57 37.81
C LEU A 629 12.22 -1.05 37.99
N ALA A 630 12.59 -1.53 39.19
CA ALA A 630 13.94 -2.01 39.47
C ALA A 630 14.33 -3.28 38.65
N PRO A 631 13.61 -4.41 38.73
CA PRO A 631 13.91 -5.60 37.93
C PRO A 631 13.65 -5.36 36.44
N TYR A 632 12.70 -4.49 36.08
CA TYR A 632 12.44 -4.12 34.71
C TYR A 632 13.64 -3.42 34.05
N LEU A 633 14.17 -2.37 34.69
CA LEU A 633 15.34 -1.66 34.17
C LEU A 633 16.61 -2.53 34.25
N GLN A 634 16.75 -3.41 35.26
CA GLN A 634 17.86 -4.38 35.31
C GLN A 634 17.88 -5.29 34.08
N LEU A 635 16.73 -5.83 33.68
CA LEU A 635 16.62 -6.69 32.50
C LEU A 635 16.84 -5.93 31.18
N LEU A 636 16.32 -4.70 31.07
CA LEU A 636 16.54 -3.82 29.91
C LEU A 636 18.03 -3.50 29.74
N VAL A 637 18.68 -3.00 30.79
CA VAL A 637 20.09 -2.60 30.77
C VAL A 637 21.01 -3.81 30.57
N GLY A 638 20.67 -4.96 31.15
CA GLY A 638 21.37 -6.23 30.92
C GLY A 638 21.41 -6.61 29.44
N ARG A 639 20.29 -6.54 28.73
CA ARG A 639 20.24 -6.86 27.28
C ARG A 639 20.88 -5.80 26.39
N LEU A 640 20.82 -4.52 26.77
CA LEU A 640 21.53 -3.46 26.08
C LEU A 640 23.05 -3.66 26.19
N LYS A 641 23.53 -4.06 27.38
CA LYS A 641 24.92 -4.45 27.58
C LYS A 641 25.31 -5.64 26.68
N GLU A 642 24.48 -6.67 26.56
CA GLU A 642 24.73 -7.81 25.65
C GLU A 642 24.78 -7.39 24.18
N SER A 643 23.81 -6.58 23.73
CA SER A 643 23.64 -6.21 22.31
C SER A 643 24.76 -5.30 21.78
N TYR A 644 25.37 -4.49 22.65
CA TYR A 644 26.45 -3.57 22.27
C TYR A 644 27.86 -4.05 22.69
N SER A 645 28.01 -5.26 23.24
CA SER A 645 29.31 -5.80 23.69
C SER A 645 29.99 -6.72 22.67
N LEU A 646 30.91 -6.16 21.88
CA LEU A 646 32.19 -6.84 21.65
C LEU A 646 33.14 -6.42 22.80
N GLU A 647 33.66 -7.42 23.53
CA GLU A 647 34.37 -7.34 24.82
C GLU A 647 33.54 -6.89 26.04
N PRO A 648 33.12 -7.82 26.93
CA PRO A 648 32.30 -7.56 28.14
C PRO A 648 32.90 -6.63 29.22
N SER A 649 34.12 -6.12 29.01
CA SER A 649 34.98 -5.49 30.03
C SER A 649 35.01 -3.96 29.95
N ARG A 650 34.55 -3.38 28.83
CA ARG A 650 34.94 -2.03 28.39
C ARG A 650 34.08 -0.90 28.96
N VAL A 651 32.76 -1.07 28.99
CA VAL A 651 31.82 -0.07 29.54
C VAL A 651 31.11 -0.66 30.75
N LYS A 652 31.17 0.05 31.88
CA LYS A 652 30.49 -0.31 33.13
C LYS A 652 29.09 0.30 33.19
N PHE A 653 28.16 -0.45 33.76
CA PHE A 653 26.78 -0.04 33.96
C PHE A 653 26.44 -0.10 35.45
N ASP A 654 26.12 1.05 36.03
CA ASP A 654 25.51 1.11 37.37
C ASP A 654 24.04 1.49 37.23
N LEU A 655 23.18 0.76 37.92
CA LEU A 655 21.74 0.97 37.93
C LEU A 655 21.27 1.13 39.38
N GLU A 656 20.70 2.29 39.68
CA GLU A 656 20.19 2.66 41.01
C GLU A 656 18.69 2.95 40.91
N VAL A 657 17.83 2.08 41.42
CA VAL A 657 16.37 2.27 41.40
C VAL A 657 15.82 2.06 42.80
N ASP A 658 14.93 2.95 43.25
CA ASP A 658 14.27 2.83 44.55
C ASP A 658 13.38 1.56 44.57
N GLU A 659 13.55 0.70 45.58
CA GLU A 659 12.99 -0.68 45.62
C GLU A 659 11.45 -0.77 45.64
N GLU A 660 10.74 0.33 45.95
CA GLU A 660 9.26 0.38 45.98
C GLU A 660 8.66 1.12 44.77
N LEU A 661 9.49 1.54 43.80
CA LEU A 661 9.04 2.36 42.68
C LEU A 661 8.31 1.53 41.61
N THR A 662 6.97 1.54 41.68
CA THR A 662 6.09 0.86 40.72
C THR A 662 5.39 1.86 39.80
N LEU A 663 5.28 1.51 38.51
CA LEU A 663 4.55 2.30 37.50
C LEU A 663 3.47 1.43 36.84
N ASP A 664 2.45 2.07 36.28
CA ASP A 664 1.59 1.39 35.30
C ASP A 664 2.39 1.02 34.03
N ILE A 665 1.83 0.11 33.23
CA ILE A 665 2.53 -0.48 32.09
C ILE A 665 2.85 0.52 30.97
N ASP A 666 1.99 1.51 30.75
CA ASP A 666 2.17 2.54 29.73
C ASP A 666 3.34 3.46 30.10
N ARG A 667 3.42 3.86 31.37
CA ARG A 667 4.51 4.70 31.89
C ARG A 667 5.83 3.92 31.98
N ALA A 668 5.79 2.66 32.40
CA ALA A 668 6.97 1.79 32.37
C ALA A 668 7.52 1.61 30.95
N GLN A 669 6.65 1.47 29.94
CA GLN A 669 7.04 1.42 28.53
C GLN A 669 7.74 2.70 28.08
N VAL A 670 7.18 3.86 28.39
CA VAL A 670 7.78 5.15 28.03
C VAL A 670 9.13 5.36 28.72
N CYS A 671 9.26 5.00 30.00
CA CYS A 671 10.54 5.01 30.71
C CYS A 671 11.58 4.07 30.06
N GLY A 672 11.19 2.85 29.67
CA GLY A 672 12.08 1.90 29.00
C GLY A 672 12.58 2.39 27.64
N LEU A 673 11.72 3.04 26.85
CA LEU A 673 12.12 3.67 25.59
C LEU A 673 13.09 4.84 25.81
N ILE A 674 12.85 5.70 26.80
CA ILE A 674 13.77 6.80 27.16
C ILE A 674 15.15 6.23 27.55
N VAL A 675 15.19 5.21 28.42
CA VAL A 675 16.45 4.56 28.81
C VAL A 675 17.15 3.94 27.61
N ASN A 676 16.41 3.24 26.73
CA ASN A 676 16.97 2.64 25.52
C ASN A 676 17.67 3.66 24.61
N GLU A 677 17.00 4.78 24.30
CA GLU A 677 17.56 5.81 23.41
C GLU A 677 18.79 6.48 24.05
N LEU A 678 18.71 6.84 25.33
CA LEU A 678 19.80 7.52 26.04
C LEU A 678 21.03 6.62 26.24
N VAL A 679 20.83 5.35 26.59
CA VAL A 679 21.93 4.36 26.70
C VAL A 679 22.54 4.04 25.33
N THR A 680 21.71 3.90 24.29
CA THR A 680 22.18 3.72 22.91
C THR A 680 23.01 4.92 22.44
N ASN A 681 22.57 6.15 22.76
CA ASN A 681 23.32 7.36 22.46
C ASN A 681 24.65 7.43 23.23
N ALA A 682 24.69 7.03 24.51
CA ALA A 682 25.94 6.93 25.27
C ALA A 682 26.91 5.94 24.59
N PHE A 683 26.45 4.74 24.21
CA PHE A 683 27.28 3.79 23.45
C PHE A 683 27.79 4.36 22.11
N LYS A 684 26.90 4.91 21.28
CA LYS A 684 27.23 5.40 19.93
C LYS A 684 28.07 6.68 19.94
N HIS A 685 28.01 7.50 21.00
CA HIS A 685 28.58 8.84 20.98
C HIS A 685 29.49 9.21 22.16
N ALA A 686 29.38 8.60 23.33
CA ALA A 686 30.25 8.95 24.47
C ALA A 686 31.64 8.30 24.37
N PHE A 687 31.72 7.09 23.78
CA PHE A 687 32.91 6.21 23.81
C PHE A 687 33.39 5.77 22.40
N PRO A 688 33.95 6.68 21.57
CA PRO A 688 34.54 6.33 20.28
C PRO A 688 35.78 5.42 20.40
N ASP A 689 36.14 4.74 19.31
CA ASP A 689 37.43 4.10 19.03
C ASP A 689 38.02 3.10 20.05
N GLY A 690 37.19 2.45 20.89
CA GLY A 690 37.68 1.47 21.88
C GLY A 690 37.88 2.01 23.29
N SER A 691 37.59 3.30 23.53
CA SER A 691 37.64 3.93 24.87
C SER A 691 36.74 3.25 25.91
N SER A 692 37.25 3.00 27.11
CA SER A 692 36.46 2.51 28.26
C SER A 692 35.72 3.65 28.97
N GLY A 693 34.65 3.32 29.69
CA GLY A 693 33.87 4.30 30.43
C GLY A 693 32.75 3.73 31.29
N HIS A 694 31.86 4.61 31.72
CA HIS A 694 30.78 4.36 32.67
C HIS A 694 29.46 4.95 32.18
N VAL A 695 28.37 4.19 32.33
CA VAL A 695 27.01 4.67 32.16
C VAL A 695 26.25 4.41 33.46
N GLY A 696 25.80 5.48 34.10
CA GLY A 696 24.96 5.44 35.29
C GLY A 696 23.49 5.69 34.93
N ILE A 697 22.60 4.87 35.45
CA ILE A 697 21.15 5.01 35.29
C ILE A 697 20.55 5.06 36.69
N ALA A 698 19.84 6.13 37.02
CA ALA A 698 19.19 6.29 38.30
C ALA A 698 17.70 6.59 38.13
N CYS A 699 16.82 5.92 38.88
CA CYS A 699 15.40 6.26 38.92
C CYS A 699 14.91 6.31 40.36
N ARG A 700 14.54 7.50 40.83
CA ARG A 700 14.24 7.75 42.25
C ARG A 700 12.99 8.59 42.44
N LEU A 701 12.32 8.44 43.56
CA LEU A 701 11.22 9.31 43.98
C LEU A 701 11.77 10.55 44.71
N ALA A 702 11.58 11.73 44.12
CA ALA A 702 12.02 12.98 44.72
C ALA A 702 11.14 13.37 45.92
N PRO A 703 11.66 14.18 46.88
CA PRO A 703 10.87 14.70 48.01
C PRO A 703 9.65 15.56 47.60
N THR A 704 9.60 16.00 46.35
CA THR A 704 8.46 16.71 45.73
C THR A 704 7.27 15.79 45.42
N GLY A 705 7.48 14.46 45.41
CA GLY A 705 6.51 13.47 44.92
C GLY A 705 6.61 13.20 43.42
N ASP A 706 7.61 13.75 42.73
CA ASP A 706 7.87 13.46 41.31
C ASP A 706 8.92 12.34 41.17
N VAL A 707 8.80 11.52 40.14
CA VAL A 707 9.82 10.53 39.75
C VAL A 707 10.89 11.23 38.93
N VAL A 708 12.15 10.94 39.24
CA VAL A 708 13.33 11.46 38.57
C VAL A 708 14.08 10.31 37.93
N LEU A 709 14.06 10.24 36.60
CA LEU A 709 14.87 9.34 35.79
C LEU A 709 16.09 10.10 35.26
N GLU A 710 17.29 9.63 35.60
CA GLU A 710 18.57 10.18 35.15
C GLU A 710 19.37 9.10 34.40
N VAL A 711 19.92 9.45 33.24
CA VAL A 711 20.91 8.65 32.52
C VAL A 711 22.14 9.52 32.29
N ARG A 712 23.31 9.06 32.72
CA ARG A 712 24.58 9.79 32.63
C ARG A 712 25.71 8.92 32.10
N ASP A 713 26.61 9.49 31.32
CA ASP A 713 27.90 8.91 30.94
C ASP A 713 29.08 9.77 31.41
N ASP A 714 30.28 9.19 31.42
CA ASP A 714 31.56 9.88 31.71
C ASP A 714 32.41 10.14 30.45
N GLY A 715 31.79 10.09 29.26
CA GLY A 715 32.49 10.23 27.98
C GLY A 715 32.76 11.69 27.58
N ARG A 716 32.88 11.94 26.28
CA ARG A 716 33.30 13.26 25.75
C ARG A 716 32.37 14.45 26.07
N GLY A 717 31.13 14.19 26.50
CA GLY A 717 30.14 15.24 26.79
C GLY A 717 29.79 16.12 25.58
N PHE A 718 29.28 17.33 25.84
CA PHE A 718 28.97 18.32 24.80
C PHE A 718 29.09 19.76 25.33
N ALA A 719 29.55 20.68 24.48
CA ALA A 719 29.83 22.07 24.87
C ALA A 719 28.56 22.94 24.96
N ASN A 720 27.66 22.83 23.97
CA ASN A 720 26.32 23.40 23.99
C ASN A 720 25.28 22.34 23.60
N VAL A 721 24.08 22.43 24.15
CA VAL A 721 22.93 21.58 23.74
C VAL A 721 22.60 21.75 22.25
N THR A 722 22.95 22.89 21.66
CA THR A 722 22.80 23.19 20.22
C THR A 722 23.91 22.61 19.33
N ASP A 723 25.08 22.26 19.89
CA ASP A 723 26.17 21.62 19.15
C ASP A 723 26.00 20.10 19.06
N VAL A 724 25.16 19.54 19.94
CA VAL A 724 24.57 18.23 19.71
C VAL A 724 23.68 18.35 18.47
N GLN A 725 24.08 17.73 17.36
CA GLN A 725 23.16 17.55 16.22
C GLN A 725 21.86 16.99 16.79
N ARG A 726 20.74 17.70 16.61
CA ARG A 726 19.41 17.23 17.03
C ARG A 726 19.10 15.91 16.33
N SER A 727 19.47 14.82 16.98
CA SER A 727 19.19 13.48 16.51
C SER A 727 17.72 13.21 16.75
N ILE A 728 17.13 12.43 15.84
CA ILE A 728 15.72 12.02 15.94
C ILE A 728 15.48 11.26 17.27
N GLY A 729 16.52 10.63 17.83
CA GLY A 729 16.47 9.99 19.15
C GLY A 729 16.27 10.97 20.32
N LEU A 730 16.89 12.16 20.29
CA LEU A 730 16.68 13.18 21.34
C LEU A 730 15.31 13.86 21.22
N GLU A 731 14.84 14.13 20.00
CA GLU A 731 13.48 14.62 19.74
C GLU A 731 12.41 13.62 20.20
N LEU A 732 12.69 12.31 20.04
CA LEU A 732 11.88 11.23 20.59
C LEU A 732 11.90 11.24 22.13
N VAL A 733 13.06 11.40 22.79
CA VAL A 733 13.16 11.50 24.25
C VAL A 733 12.40 12.72 24.80
N GLU A 734 12.46 13.88 24.14
CA GLU A 734 11.64 15.06 24.49
C GLU A 734 10.14 14.76 24.40
N THR A 735 9.71 14.09 23.33
CA THR A 735 8.31 13.71 23.11
C THR A 735 7.82 12.70 24.15
N LEU A 736 8.64 11.69 24.47
CA LEU A 736 8.35 10.68 25.50
C LEU A 736 8.33 11.27 26.91
N ALA A 737 9.23 12.22 27.23
CA ALA A 737 9.19 12.95 28.48
C ALA A 737 7.90 13.78 28.63
N ALA A 738 7.43 14.41 27.54
CA ALA A 738 6.15 15.11 27.53
C ALA A 738 4.95 14.16 27.71
N GLN A 739 5.01 12.94 27.15
CA GLN A 739 3.98 11.90 27.33
C GLN A 739 3.86 11.44 28.79
N LEU A 740 4.96 11.42 29.56
CA LEU A 740 4.93 11.18 31.01
C LEU A 740 4.34 12.36 31.83
N GLY A 741 4.07 13.50 31.17
CA GLY A 741 3.73 14.77 31.82
C GLY A 741 4.94 15.47 32.46
N GLY A 742 6.15 15.11 32.06
CA GLY A 742 7.41 15.54 32.66
C GLY A 742 8.18 16.60 31.88
N ARG A 743 9.40 16.85 32.33
CA ARG A 743 10.36 17.78 31.69
C ARG A 743 11.74 17.13 31.57
N LEU A 744 12.37 17.29 30.41
CA LEU A 744 13.77 16.92 30.16
C LEU A 744 14.70 18.09 30.54
N SER A 745 15.86 17.76 31.11
CA SER A 745 16.99 18.65 31.34
C SER A 745 18.30 17.92 31.03
N SER A 746 19.34 18.64 30.63
CA SER A 746 20.62 18.04 30.21
C SER A 746 21.85 18.87 30.62
N ASP A 747 22.94 18.18 30.96
CA ASP A 747 24.27 18.75 31.21
C ASP A 747 25.32 17.96 30.42
N GLY A 748 26.34 18.64 29.88
CA GLY A 748 27.40 18.07 29.04
C GLY A 748 28.81 18.26 29.60
N ARG A 749 28.94 18.82 30.81
CA ARG A 749 30.23 19.32 31.37
C ARG A 749 31.20 18.24 31.85
N ARG A 750 30.75 17.00 32.09
CA ARG A 750 31.55 15.91 32.68
C ARG A 750 31.10 14.55 32.10
N GLY A 751 31.06 14.47 30.78
CA GLY A 751 30.20 13.51 30.07
C GLY A 751 28.79 14.07 29.90
N ALA A 752 27.91 13.31 29.26
CA ALA A 752 26.52 13.71 29.02
C ALA A 752 25.59 13.15 30.10
N ALA A 753 24.76 14.01 30.70
CA ALA A 753 23.73 13.65 31.66
C ALA A 753 22.37 14.18 31.20
N TYR A 754 21.35 13.33 31.24
CA TYR A 754 19.97 13.63 30.86
C TYR A 754 19.05 13.24 32.02
N ARG A 755 18.25 14.21 32.50
CA ARG A 755 17.38 14.06 33.67
C ARG A 755 15.94 14.44 33.31
N ILE A 756 15.03 13.48 33.46
CA ILE A 756 13.60 13.59 33.22
C ILE A 756 12.87 13.56 34.57
N GLU A 757 12.08 14.59 34.85
CA GLU A 757 11.31 14.72 36.10
C GLU A 757 9.81 14.73 35.76
N PHE A 758 9.02 13.82 36.35
CA PHE A 758 7.61 13.61 36.00
C PHE A 758 6.73 13.18 37.20
N PRO A 759 5.41 13.48 37.22
CA PRO A 759 4.59 13.26 38.42
C PRO A 759 4.42 11.79 38.81
N TYR A 760 4.69 11.42 40.07
CA TYR A 760 4.36 10.07 40.53
C TYR A 760 2.84 9.90 40.59
N ARG A 761 2.36 8.78 40.05
CA ARG A 761 0.95 8.36 40.17
C ARG A 761 0.97 6.90 40.57
N ILE A 762 0.54 6.63 41.80
CA ILE A 762 0.35 5.28 42.29
C ILE A 762 -0.69 4.60 41.39
N ALA A 763 -0.45 3.35 41.01
CA ALA A 763 -1.42 2.52 40.31
C ALA A 763 -2.61 2.23 41.25
N VAL A 764 -3.61 3.12 41.26
CA VAL A 764 -4.85 2.93 42.03
C VAL A 764 -5.69 1.88 41.31
N HIS A 765 -5.51 0.61 41.69
CA HIS A 765 -6.54 -0.39 41.45
C HIS A 765 -7.75 -0.08 42.35
N ALA A 766 -8.89 0.18 41.72
CA ALA A 766 -10.17 0.06 42.39
C ALA A 766 -10.33 -1.41 42.84
N ALA A 767 -10.52 -1.60 44.15
CA ALA A 767 -10.67 -2.92 44.78
C ALA A 767 -12.01 -3.59 44.47
#